data_AF-A0A0K1RVN1-F1
#
_entry.id   AF-A0A0K1RVN1-F1
#
_cell.length_a   1.000
_cell.length_b   1.000
_cell.length_c   1.000
_cell.angle_alpha   90.00
_cell.angle_beta   90.00
_cell.angle_gamma   90.00
#
_symmetry.space_group_name_H-M   'P 1'
#
loop_
_entity.id
_entity.type
_entity.pdbx_description
1 polymer ?
#
loop_
_entity_poly.entity_id
_entity_poly.type
_entity_poly.pdbx_seq_one_letter_code
_entity_poly.pdbx_strand_id
1 'polypeptide(L)'
;MSDSPESIRNTSVSDQATNNDALGFEPYVIAIAEFLLHEQTQPPLTLSVEGEWGSGKSSFMKMLEEYLRKKGGRTVWFNAWRHDKAESVWAAFALSFIKQISTPKNWRDLPRVILGHFKLQLLRFNLEKGLFELIKALPLIIFVICASIAIPFILIVYGVEGINELIRATTSQDIFWSKINSVFKLLFTAVGVTLSGAGIFAGIKSLLRNFQRLLQNPKNNLIKYIEAPDYKKQSAFVEEFHEDFAKIVDAYVGNDRVYVFIDDLDRCEHPKSADLMQAINLMIADDPSVVFILGMDREKVAASLAVKYENILKYLPSETTEIDPDILARRSANKGLAYGYTFIEKFVQLPFLVPQPSRSDFERFLIQLATSTPPNLPPAKPRFPFFQSFWGKLALPQRNNSQKHLTSPTSNQTSDLNKSSPDNPSIESEQTEKEKARASVIKRLEAIQVNNFDKDSPTVRNVIMMVAPALDYNPRRIKHFINVFRLKVYIANETGLFFEKRDKDDNLLEPSLTFEQLGKFTAISLKWPLLLSDLENDQQILAKLEKFALDEEKTQEYEESIRYWASHTKLKALMAYGHTRFVTNSKFSLAEVNVDKLLQVSPKIIRSANQPIQRKQISQNIKISQNITSLPPDFHLEMVDIPAGKFNMGSNEYEDEKPIHEVIVPAFQIGKYPVTQAQYQAVMEKASSSFSRNPQNPVKSVSKDDAEVFCKQLSKLTGKNYRLPTEAEWEYACRAGTETRFSFGDDESQLGDYAWFNGNSNGTTHPVGEKRPNPWGIYDMHGNVWEWCVNKWTGHYDIAWNSYKASSLRGGACDSYPGLCRSAYRGDMDVLGYGHGFRVVCDLS
;
A
#
# COMPACT_ATOMS: atom_id res chain seq x y z
N MET A 1 49.00 -14.23 23.63
CA MET A 1 47.84 -14.39 22.72
C MET A 1 48.13 -13.50 21.53
N SER A 2 48.37 -14.10 20.37
CA SER A 2 48.73 -13.39 19.14
C SER A 2 47.56 -12.56 18.66
N ASP A 3 47.79 -11.29 18.41
CA ASP A 3 46.87 -10.40 17.68
C ASP A 3 46.47 -11.09 16.36
N SER A 4 45.19 -11.42 16.23
CA SER A 4 44.62 -11.86 14.96
C SER A 4 44.78 -10.72 13.95
N PRO A 5 45.38 -10.94 12.77
CA PRO A 5 45.54 -9.88 11.79
C PRO A 5 44.16 -9.35 11.40
N GLU A 6 44.02 -8.02 11.34
CA GLU A 6 42.86 -7.32 10.80
C GLU A 6 42.59 -7.82 9.38
N SER A 7 41.69 -8.80 9.22
CA SER A 7 41.42 -9.39 7.92
C SER A 7 40.26 -8.66 7.24
N ILE A 8 40.58 -7.72 6.36
CA ILE A 8 39.67 -7.35 5.27
C ILE A 8 39.76 -8.49 4.25
N ARG A 9 38.62 -9.02 3.79
CA ARG A 9 38.63 -10.00 2.70
C ARG A 9 39.25 -9.40 1.45
N ASN A 10 40.24 -10.08 0.88
CA ASN A 10 40.87 -9.71 -0.40
C ASN A 10 39.98 -9.97 -1.64
N THR A 11 38.70 -10.30 -1.44
CA THR A 11 37.75 -10.67 -2.51
C THR A 11 36.44 -9.92 -2.32
N SER A 12 35.78 -9.54 -3.43
CA SER A 12 34.48 -8.88 -3.42
C SER A 12 33.39 -9.75 -2.77
N VAL A 13 32.49 -9.12 -2.01
CA VAL A 13 31.27 -9.74 -1.48
C VAL A 13 30.17 -9.67 -2.54
N SER A 14 29.40 -10.76 -2.72
CA SER A 14 28.26 -10.80 -3.63
C SER A 14 27.05 -10.08 -3.01
N ASP A 15 26.40 -9.22 -3.80
CA ASP A 15 25.14 -8.53 -3.43
C ASP A 15 23.88 -9.31 -3.87
N GLN A 16 24.01 -10.63 -4.08
CA GLN A 16 22.86 -11.46 -4.45
C GLN A 16 22.03 -11.84 -3.23
N ALA A 17 20.71 -11.68 -3.36
CA ALA A 17 19.76 -12.15 -2.35
C ALA A 17 19.93 -13.65 -2.05
N THR A 18 19.94 -14.01 -0.78
CA THR A 18 20.25 -15.35 -0.25
C THR A 18 19.07 -15.94 0.52
N ASN A 19 19.07 -17.25 0.68
CA ASN A 19 18.15 -18.00 1.53
C ASN A 19 18.74 -18.35 2.92
N ASN A 20 20.00 -18.01 3.17
CA ASN A 20 20.64 -18.24 4.47
C ASN A 20 20.26 -17.13 5.45
N ASP A 21 19.77 -17.49 6.64
CA ASP A 21 19.39 -16.50 7.65
C ASP A 21 20.60 -15.96 8.41
N ALA A 22 21.16 -14.87 7.88
CA ALA A 22 22.21 -14.12 8.54
C ALA A 22 21.68 -12.92 9.34
N LEU A 23 20.43 -12.51 9.08
CA LEU A 23 19.88 -11.21 9.49
C LEU A 23 18.73 -11.35 10.50
N GLY A 24 18.42 -12.56 10.94
CA GLY A 24 17.38 -12.83 11.95
C GLY A 24 15.96 -12.85 11.38
N PHE A 25 15.80 -13.18 10.10
CA PHE A 25 14.50 -13.22 9.42
C PHE A 25 13.72 -14.50 9.68
N GLU A 26 14.36 -15.59 10.09
CA GLU A 26 13.77 -16.92 10.20
C GLU A 26 12.47 -16.96 11.04
N PRO A 27 12.38 -16.37 12.25
CA PRO A 27 11.14 -16.40 13.03
C PRO A 27 9.95 -15.76 12.31
N TYR A 28 10.20 -14.68 11.56
CA TYR A 28 9.16 -13.97 10.80
C TYR A 28 8.76 -14.73 9.54
N VAL A 29 9.72 -15.36 8.86
CA VAL A 29 9.46 -16.23 7.70
C VAL A 29 8.60 -17.42 8.11
N ILE A 30 8.93 -18.08 9.22
CA ILE A 30 8.16 -19.20 9.77
C ILE A 30 6.74 -18.74 10.12
N ALA A 31 6.60 -17.63 10.85
CA ALA A 31 5.30 -17.08 11.24
C ALA A 31 4.38 -16.83 10.03
N ILE A 32 4.90 -16.18 8.99
CA ILE A 32 4.15 -15.91 7.76
C ILE A 32 3.83 -17.21 7.03
N ALA A 33 4.80 -18.11 6.89
CA ALA A 33 4.59 -19.36 6.16
C ALA A 33 3.52 -20.25 6.82
N GLU A 34 3.59 -20.43 8.14
CA GLU A 34 2.61 -21.23 8.89
C GLU A 34 1.22 -20.58 8.83
N PHE A 35 1.12 -19.25 8.92
CA PHE A 35 -0.14 -18.53 8.70
C PHE A 35 -0.72 -18.78 7.29
N LEU A 36 0.11 -18.73 6.25
CA LEU A 36 -0.30 -18.94 4.85
C LEU A 36 -0.65 -20.40 4.51
N LEU A 37 -0.03 -21.36 5.20
CA LEU A 37 -0.28 -22.81 5.03
C LEU A 37 -1.49 -23.29 5.83
N HIS A 38 -1.91 -22.55 6.85
CA HIS A 38 -3.03 -22.95 7.70
C HIS A 38 -4.33 -23.15 6.91
N GLU A 39 -5.05 -24.25 7.16
CA GLU A 39 -6.22 -24.66 6.37
C GLU A 39 -7.35 -23.61 6.37
N GLN A 40 -7.51 -22.87 7.48
CA GLN A 40 -8.53 -21.82 7.61
C GLN A 40 -8.14 -20.48 6.97
N THR A 41 -6.89 -20.33 6.51
CA THR A 41 -6.46 -19.13 5.77
C THR A 41 -6.97 -19.24 4.34
N GLN A 42 -8.14 -18.64 4.09
CA GLN A 42 -8.81 -18.71 2.80
C GLN A 42 -8.21 -17.69 1.82
N PRO A 43 -7.77 -18.11 0.61
CA PRO A 43 -7.51 -17.20 -0.49
C PRO A 43 -8.85 -16.67 -1.05
N PRO A 44 -8.84 -15.57 -1.81
CA PRO A 44 -7.67 -14.85 -2.29
C PRO A 44 -7.08 -13.90 -1.23
N LEU A 45 -5.75 -13.89 -1.13
CA LEU A 45 -5.02 -13.12 -0.12
C LEU A 45 -3.83 -12.40 -0.74
N THR A 46 -3.60 -11.14 -0.34
CA THR A 46 -2.41 -10.37 -0.75
C THR A 46 -1.59 -9.97 0.46
N LEU A 47 -0.37 -10.48 0.50
CA LEU A 47 0.70 -10.11 1.41
C LEU A 47 1.67 -9.17 0.68
N SER A 48 2.05 -8.06 1.31
CA SER A 48 3.18 -7.26 0.83
C SER A 48 4.36 -7.34 1.80
N VAL A 49 5.54 -7.59 1.24
CA VAL A 49 6.83 -7.53 1.93
C VAL A 49 7.46 -6.18 1.59
N GLU A 50 7.39 -5.26 2.55
CA GLU A 50 7.72 -3.84 2.36
C GLU A 50 9.10 -3.49 2.94
N GLY A 51 9.74 -2.46 2.39
CA GLY A 51 10.97 -1.89 2.94
C GLY A 51 11.78 -1.10 1.91
N GLU A 52 12.74 -0.32 2.38
CA GLU A 52 13.64 0.46 1.52
C GLU A 52 14.64 -0.43 0.77
N TRP A 53 15.42 0.17 -0.14
CA TRP A 53 16.51 -0.53 -0.79
C TRP A 53 17.53 -1.03 0.24
N GLY A 54 18.03 -2.26 0.06
CA GLY A 54 18.98 -2.89 0.99
C GLY A 54 18.38 -3.53 2.24
N SER A 55 17.06 -3.41 2.49
CA SER A 55 16.44 -3.98 3.71
C SER A 55 16.36 -5.51 3.73
N GLY A 56 16.64 -6.19 2.61
CA GLY A 56 16.60 -7.65 2.52
C GLY A 56 15.28 -8.26 2.02
N LYS A 57 14.35 -7.47 1.45
CA LYS A 57 13.05 -7.95 0.90
C LYS A 57 13.17 -9.20 0.02
N SER A 58 14.04 -9.18 -0.98
CA SER A 58 14.21 -10.32 -1.90
C SER A 58 14.78 -11.55 -1.20
N SER A 59 15.67 -11.39 -0.21
CA SER A 59 16.18 -12.50 0.62
C SER A 59 15.06 -13.09 1.47
N PHE A 60 14.27 -12.23 2.14
CA PHE A 60 13.11 -12.63 2.92
C PHE A 60 12.11 -13.44 2.08
N MET A 61 11.76 -12.94 0.89
CA MET A 61 10.83 -13.63 0.00
C MET A 61 11.37 -14.97 -0.51
N LYS A 62 12.68 -15.08 -0.79
CA LYS A 62 13.29 -16.36 -1.17
C LYS A 62 13.24 -17.38 -0.03
N MET A 63 13.50 -16.96 1.21
CA MET A 63 13.37 -17.83 2.38
C MET A 63 11.93 -18.31 2.55
N LEU A 64 10.95 -17.41 2.41
CA LEU A 64 9.53 -17.73 2.47
C LEU A 64 9.12 -18.70 1.36
N GLU A 65 9.55 -18.46 0.12
CA GLU A 65 9.29 -19.36 -1.01
C GLU A 65 9.84 -20.77 -0.74
N GLU A 66 11.08 -20.86 -0.24
CA GLU A 66 11.70 -22.14 0.05
C GLU A 66 10.96 -22.89 1.16
N TYR A 67 10.55 -22.20 2.22
CA TYR A 67 9.79 -22.81 3.32
C TYR A 67 8.43 -23.33 2.83
N LEU A 68 7.68 -22.52 2.08
CA LEU A 68 6.39 -22.94 1.50
C LEU A 68 6.58 -24.15 0.59
N ARG A 69 7.60 -24.15 -0.28
CA ARG A 69 7.89 -25.27 -1.18
C ARG A 69 8.27 -26.55 -0.43
N LYS A 70 9.06 -26.45 0.65
CA LYS A 70 9.42 -27.59 1.52
C LYS A 70 8.18 -28.23 2.16
N LYS A 71 7.17 -27.42 2.49
CA LYS A 71 5.89 -27.87 3.04
C LYS A 71 4.87 -28.32 1.97
N GLY A 72 5.28 -28.40 0.70
CA GLY A 72 4.43 -28.84 -0.41
C GLY A 72 3.61 -27.74 -1.09
N GLY A 73 3.79 -26.48 -0.69
CA GLY A 73 3.18 -25.32 -1.33
C GLY A 73 3.68 -25.12 -2.76
N ARG A 74 2.77 -24.76 -3.67
CA ARG A 74 3.10 -24.47 -5.06
C ARG A 74 3.49 -23.01 -5.21
N THR A 75 4.70 -22.74 -5.69
CA THR A 75 5.24 -21.38 -5.82
C THR A 75 5.47 -20.99 -7.28
N VAL A 76 5.18 -19.73 -7.59
CA VAL A 76 5.49 -19.04 -8.85
C VAL A 76 6.29 -17.79 -8.52
N TRP A 77 7.40 -17.55 -9.22
CA TRP A 77 8.23 -16.35 -9.03
C TRP A 77 8.23 -15.46 -10.26
N PHE A 78 7.97 -14.17 -10.09
CA PHE A 78 8.04 -13.16 -11.14
C PHE A 78 8.82 -11.95 -10.66
N ASN A 79 9.78 -11.48 -11.47
CA ASN A 79 10.49 -10.23 -11.21
C ASN A 79 9.97 -9.19 -12.20
N ALA A 80 9.27 -8.18 -11.70
CA ALA A 80 8.59 -7.20 -12.53
C ALA A 80 9.59 -6.34 -13.33
N TRP A 81 10.66 -5.91 -12.67
CA TRP A 81 11.70 -5.07 -13.27
C TRP A 81 12.43 -5.72 -14.45
N ARG A 82 12.65 -7.03 -14.43
CA ARG A 82 13.23 -7.76 -15.59
C ARG A 82 12.39 -7.67 -16.86
N HIS A 83 11.09 -7.44 -16.70
CA HIS A 83 10.14 -7.32 -17.79
C HIS A 83 9.68 -5.87 -18.01
N ASP A 84 10.36 -4.89 -17.41
CA ASP A 84 10.00 -3.48 -17.49
C ASP A 84 10.04 -2.94 -18.93
N LYS A 85 10.89 -3.51 -19.80
CA LYS A 85 10.92 -3.16 -21.24
C LYS A 85 9.79 -3.78 -22.06
N ALA A 86 8.97 -4.65 -21.49
CA ALA A 86 7.80 -5.18 -22.19
C ALA A 86 6.78 -4.06 -22.40
N GLU A 87 6.03 -4.11 -23.51
CA GLU A 87 4.91 -3.19 -23.75
C GLU A 87 3.88 -3.23 -22.62
N SER A 88 3.68 -4.42 -22.03
CA SER A 88 2.86 -4.63 -20.85
C SER A 88 3.53 -5.61 -19.88
N VAL A 89 3.79 -5.15 -18.65
CA VAL A 89 4.37 -5.98 -17.57
C VAL A 89 3.36 -7.04 -17.09
N TRP A 90 2.06 -6.73 -17.07
CA TRP A 90 1.03 -7.70 -16.67
C TRP A 90 0.92 -8.87 -17.65
N ALA A 91 1.09 -8.63 -18.95
CA ALA A 91 1.09 -9.69 -19.96
C ALA A 91 2.32 -10.60 -19.81
N ALA A 92 3.49 -10.01 -19.50
CA ALA A 92 4.69 -10.76 -19.18
C ALA A 92 4.52 -11.61 -17.91
N PHE A 93 3.84 -11.09 -16.89
CA PHE A 93 3.48 -11.83 -15.69
C PHE A 93 2.58 -13.02 -16.03
N ALA A 94 1.48 -12.79 -16.75
CA ALA A 94 0.54 -13.82 -17.20
C ALA A 94 1.26 -14.99 -17.90
N LEU A 95 2.11 -14.69 -18.88
CA LEU A 95 2.89 -15.69 -19.62
C LEU A 95 3.86 -16.45 -18.72
N SER A 96 4.54 -15.75 -17.80
CA SER A 96 5.47 -16.37 -16.84
C SER A 96 4.73 -17.29 -15.87
N PHE A 97 3.57 -16.85 -15.37
CA PHE A 97 2.71 -17.63 -14.49
C PHE A 97 2.28 -18.93 -15.16
N ILE A 98 1.65 -18.84 -16.34
CA ILE A 98 1.18 -20.00 -17.11
C ILE A 98 2.34 -20.97 -17.36
N LYS A 99 3.50 -20.46 -17.79
CA LYS A 99 4.68 -21.29 -18.04
C LYS A 99 5.13 -22.05 -16.78
N GLN A 100 5.17 -21.39 -15.62
CA GLN A 100 5.65 -22.03 -14.38
C GLN A 100 4.68 -23.06 -13.82
N ILE A 101 3.37 -22.85 -13.92
CA ILE A 101 2.36 -23.81 -13.42
C ILE A 101 2.16 -25.01 -14.36
N SER A 102 2.35 -24.80 -15.68
CA SER A 102 2.19 -25.83 -16.71
C SER A 102 3.47 -26.63 -16.98
N THR A 103 4.62 -26.23 -16.43
CA THR A 103 5.87 -26.99 -16.56
C THR A 103 6.01 -27.96 -15.39
N PRO A 104 6.17 -29.28 -15.63
CA PRO A 104 6.39 -30.23 -14.54
C PRO A 104 7.78 -30.01 -13.93
N LYS A 105 7.85 -29.72 -12.63
CA LYS A 105 9.14 -29.54 -11.92
C LYS A 105 9.81 -30.90 -11.67
N ASN A 106 9.02 -31.93 -11.33
CA ASN A 106 9.49 -33.28 -11.08
C ASN A 106 8.63 -34.32 -11.82
N TRP A 107 9.11 -35.56 -11.94
CA TRP A 107 8.37 -36.67 -12.58
C TRP A 107 7.01 -36.96 -11.92
N ARG A 108 6.86 -36.62 -10.63
CA ARG A 108 5.61 -36.75 -9.88
C ARG A 108 4.54 -35.74 -10.32
N ASP A 109 4.94 -34.60 -10.89
CA ASP A 109 4.03 -33.55 -11.38
C ASP A 109 3.51 -33.84 -12.78
N LEU A 110 4.18 -34.71 -13.54
CA LEU A 110 3.90 -34.95 -14.95
C LEU A 110 2.45 -35.40 -15.22
N PRO A 111 1.84 -36.34 -14.46
CA PRO A 111 0.46 -36.74 -14.68
C PRO A 111 -0.53 -35.59 -14.46
N ARG A 112 -0.31 -34.79 -13.42
CA ARG A 112 -1.13 -33.61 -13.10
C ARG A 112 -1.04 -32.57 -14.22
N VAL A 113 0.17 -32.30 -14.73
CA VAL A 113 0.36 -31.34 -15.83
C VAL A 113 -0.33 -31.81 -17.11
N ILE A 114 -0.23 -33.09 -17.45
CA ILE A 114 -0.92 -33.67 -18.61
C ILE A 114 -2.44 -33.56 -18.44
N LEU A 115 -2.95 -33.92 -17.26
CA LEU A 115 -4.38 -33.80 -16.94
C LEU A 115 -4.83 -32.34 -16.96
N GLY A 116 -3.99 -31.41 -16.49
CA GLY A 116 -4.25 -29.98 -16.52
C GLY A 116 -4.30 -29.43 -17.94
N HIS A 117 -3.38 -29.83 -18.83
CA HIS A 117 -3.49 -29.50 -20.25
C HIS A 117 -4.80 -30.01 -20.85
N PHE A 118 -5.17 -31.26 -20.56
CA PHE A 118 -6.43 -31.82 -21.06
C PHE A 118 -7.65 -31.07 -20.51
N LYS A 119 -7.69 -30.82 -19.19
CA LYS A 119 -8.76 -30.10 -18.50
C LYS A 119 -8.88 -28.66 -19.02
N LEU A 120 -7.76 -27.96 -19.21
CA LEU A 120 -7.76 -26.61 -19.77
C LEU A 120 -8.33 -26.58 -21.20
N GLN A 121 -7.93 -27.53 -22.04
CA GLN A 121 -8.47 -27.61 -23.40
C GLN A 121 -9.97 -27.92 -23.39
N LEU A 122 -10.44 -28.72 -22.44
CA LEU A 122 -11.87 -28.98 -22.24
C LEU A 122 -12.62 -27.72 -21.78
N LEU A 123 -12.05 -26.94 -20.85
CA LEU A 123 -12.65 -25.69 -20.34
C LEU A 123 -12.67 -24.56 -21.39
N ARG A 124 -11.72 -24.55 -22.34
CA ARG A 124 -11.66 -23.60 -23.46
C ARG A 124 -12.45 -24.05 -24.69
N PHE A 125 -13.00 -25.26 -24.69
CA PHE A 125 -13.71 -25.79 -25.83
C PHE A 125 -15.14 -25.24 -25.89
N ASN A 126 -15.47 -24.55 -26.97
CA ASN A 126 -16.83 -24.05 -27.18
C ASN A 126 -17.77 -25.18 -27.61
N LEU A 127 -18.49 -25.76 -26.64
CA LEU A 127 -19.42 -26.88 -26.83
C LEU A 127 -20.50 -26.56 -27.87
N GLU A 128 -21.05 -25.35 -27.89
CA GLU A 128 -22.13 -24.99 -28.82
C GLU A 128 -21.69 -25.02 -30.29
N LYS A 129 -20.44 -24.60 -30.56
CA LYS A 129 -19.90 -24.51 -31.93
C LYS A 129 -19.15 -25.79 -32.37
N GLY A 130 -18.64 -26.57 -31.42
CA GLY A 130 -17.73 -27.70 -31.66
C GLY A 130 -18.31 -29.10 -31.45
N LEU A 131 -19.53 -29.23 -30.90
CA LEU A 131 -20.13 -30.53 -30.53
C LEU A 131 -20.11 -31.55 -31.69
N PHE A 132 -20.44 -31.11 -32.90
CA PHE A 132 -20.53 -31.99 -34.07
C PHE A 132 -19.15 -32.53 -34.50
N GLU A 133 -18.09 -31.73 -34.42
CA GLU A 133 -16.72 -32.17 -34.71
C GLU A 133 -16.16 -33.05 -33.58
N LEU A 134 -16.56 -32.80 -32.32
CA LEU A 134 -16.21 -33.65 -31.19
C LEU A 134 -16.85 -35.05 -31.32
N ILE A 135 -18.11 -35.13 -31.73
CA ILE A 135 -18.81 -36.40 -32.03
C ILE A 135 -18.10 -37.17 -33.15
N LYS A 136 -17.64 -36.48 -34.20
CA LYS A 136 -16.85 -37.11 -35.29
C LYS A 136 -15.51 -37.64 -34.81
N ALA A 137 -14.88 -36.99 -33.84
CA ALA A 137 -13.59 -37.40 -33.28
C ALA A 137 -13.70 -38.46 -32.16
N LEU A 138 -14.88 -38.66 -31.56
CA LEU A 138 -15.12 -39.60 -30.46
C LEU A 138 -14.64 -41.04 -30.76
N PRO A 139 -14.86 -41.63 -31.96
CA PRO A 139 -14.38 -42.98 -32.27
C PRO A 139 -12.85 -43.07 -32.29
N LEU A 140 -12.18 -42.01 -32.75
CA LEU A 140 -10.72 -41.90 -32.78
C LEU A 140 -10.16 -41.84 -31.36
N ILE A 141 -10.78 -41.03 -30.49
CA ILE A 141 -10.40 -40.87 -29.08
C ILE A 141 -10.56 -42.20 -28.33
N ILE A 142 -11.71 -42.88 -28.49
CA ILE A 142 -11.97 -44.20 -27.89
C ILE A 142 -10.93 -45.22 -28.35
N PHE A 143 -10.60 -45.25 -29.65
CA PHE A 143 -9.58 -46.15 -30.19
C PHE A 143 -8.19 -45.90 -29.56
N VAL A 144 -7.77 -44.65 -29.46
CA VAL A 144 -6.47 -44.28 -28.85
C VAL A 144 -6.43 -44.66 -27.36
N ILE A 145 -7.51 -44.43 -26.61
CA ILE A 145 -7.62 -44.84 -25.20
C ILE A 145 -7.51 -46.37 -25.08
N CYS A 146 -8.29 -47.12 -25.86
CA CYS A 146 -8.22 -48.58 -25.87
C CYS A 146 -6.81 -49.09 -26.23
N ALA A 147 -6.16 -48.50 -27.23
CA ALA A 147 -4.79 -48.87 -27.61
C ALA A 147 -3.78 -48.56 -26.49
N SER A 148 -3.92 -47.41 -25.82
CA SER A 148 -3.02 -47.00 -24.73
C SER A 148 -3.11 -47.88 -23.48
N ILE A 149 -4.24 -48.58 -23.29
CA ILE A 149 -4.44 -49.56 -22.21
C ILE A 149 -4.04 -50.97 -22.67
N ALA A 150 -4.38 -51.35 -23.90
CA ALA A 150 -4.11 -52.68 -24.43
C ALA A 150 -2.61 -52.93 -24.65
N ILE A 151 -1.85 -51.93 -25.12
CA ILE A 151 -0.42 -52.10 -25.43
C ILE A 151 0.42 -52.41 -24.17
N PRO A 152 0.30 -51.67 -23.06
CA PRO A 152 0.98 -52.02 -21.80
C PRO A 152 0.51 -53.35 -21.23
N PHE A 153 -0.78 -53.68 -21.34
CA PHE A 153 -1.30 -54.96 -20.87
C PHE A 153 -0.72 -56.13 -21.65
N ILE A 154 -0.62 -56.02 -22.98
CA ILE A 154 0.03 -57.01 -23.84
C ILE A 154 1.52 -57.15 -23.48
N LEU A 155 2.20 -56.02 -23.22
CA LEU A 155 3.60 -56.01 -22.74
C LEU A 155 3.79 -56.74 -21.41
N ILE A 156 2.88 -56.56 -20.46
CA ILE A 156 2.93 -57.18 -19.12
C ILE A 156 2.62 -58.68 -19.21
N VAL A 157 1.64 -59.08 -20.03
CA VAL A 157 1.18 -60.47 -20.12
C VAL A 157 2.10 -61.33 -20.99
N TYR A 158 2.65 -60.78 -22.07
CA TYR A 158 3.40 -61.57 -23.08
C TYR A 158 4.88 -61.19 -23.19
N GLY A 159 5.36 -60.21 -22.44
CA GLY A 159 6.75 -59.75 -22.50
C GLY A 159 7.15 -59.12 -23.84
N VAL A 160 8.44 -58.78 -23.99
CA VAL A 160 9.00 -58.17 -25.22
C VAL A 160 8.96 -59.15 -26.41
N GLU A 161 9.01 -60.46 -26.15
CA GLU A 161 8.89 -61.52 -27.17
C GLU A 161 7.49 -61.58 -27.79
N GLY A 162 6.43 -61.30 -27.01
CA GLY A 162 5.06 -61.22 -27.52
C GLY A 162 4.84 -60.09 -28.54
N ILE A 163 5.55 -58.97 -28.40
CA ILE A 163 5.54 -57.89 -29.40
C ILE A 163 6.26 -58.31 -30.67
N ASN A 164 7.42 -58.95 -30.56
CA ASN A 164 8.16 -59.43 -31.74
C ASN A 164 7.37 -60.48 -32.52
N GLU A 165 6.57 -61.32 -31.85
CA GLU A 165 5.59 -62.21 -32.50
C GLU A 165 4.42 -61.45 -33.15
N LEU A 166 3.92 -60.38 -32.54
CA LEU A 166 2.83 -59.56 -33.10
C LEU A 166 3.29 -58.77 -34.34
N ILE A 167 4.54 -58.29 -34.33
CA ILE A 167 5.22 -57.62 -35.45
C ILE A 167 5.59 -58.62 -36.56
N ARG A 168 5.96 -59.86 -36.21
CA ARG A 168 6.15 -60.94 -37.21
C ARG A 168 4.83 -61.51 -37.76
N ALA A 169 3.75 -61.46 -36.98
CA ALA A 169 2.40 -61.81 -37.43
C ALA A 169 1.79 -60.75 -38.37
N THR A 170 2.40 -59.57 -38.53
CA THR A 170 1.92 -58.54 -39.46
C THR A 170 2.10 -58.93 -40.94
N THR A 171 2.87 -60.00 -41.21
CA THR A 171 2.99 -60.62 -42.53
C THR A 171 1.84 -61.56 -42.92
N SER A 172 0.95 -61.94 -41.98
CA SER A 172 -0.30 -62.66 -42.29
C SER A 172 -1.47 -62.04 -41.53
N GLN A 173 -2.39 -61.39 -42.28
CA GLN A 173 -3.50 -60.63 -41.70
C GLN A 173 -4.32 -61.44 -40.69
N ASP A 174 -4.57 -62.72 -40.94
CA ASP A 174 -5.49 -63.51 -40.12
C ASP A 174 -4.95 -63.85 -38.72
N ILE A 175 -3.63 -64.02 -38.56
CA ILE A 175 -3.01 -64.37 -37.26
C ILE A 175 -2.96 -63.15 -36.34
N PHE A 176 -2.62 -61.99 -36.89
CA PHE A 176 -2.62 -60.71 -36.17
C PHE A 176 -4.02 -60.37 -35.63
N TRP A 177 -5.06 -60.52 -36.44
CA TRP A 177 -6.44 -60.27 -36.03
C TRP A 177 -6.96 -61.24 -34.98
N SER A 178 -6.58 -62.52 -35.05
CA SER A 178 -6.96 -63.54 -34.06
C SER A 178 -6.41 -63.25 -32.65
N LYS A 179 -5.12 -62.87 -32.55
CA LYS A 179 -4.49 -62.47 -31.27
C LYS A 179 -5.03 -61.13 -30.73
N ILE A 180 -5.36 -60.18 -31.61
CA ILE A 180 -6.05 -58.96 -31.18
C ILE A 180 -7.46 -59.29 -30.65
N ASN A 181 -8.20 -60.17 -31.32
CA ASN A 181 -9.54 -60.57 -30.91
C ASN A 181 -9.55 -61.30 -29.56
N SER A 182 -8.51 -62.08 -29.23
CA SER A 182 -8.40 -62.74 -27.92
C SER A 182 -8.13 -61.74 -26.79
N VAL A 183 -7.30 -60.73 -27.02
CA VAL A 183 -7.06 -59.63 -26.07
C VAL A 183 -8.32 -58.78 -25.87
N PHE A 184 -9.03 -58.43 -26.95
CA PHE A 184 -10.31 -57.71 -26.85
C PHE A 184 -11.40 -58.56 -26.19
N LYS A 185 -11.49 -59.87 -26.49
CA LYS A 185 -12.39 -60.79 -25.78
C LYS A 185 -12.11 -60.78 -24.28
N LEU A 186 -10.84 -60.86 -23.86
CA LEU A 186 -10.46 -60.88 -22.45
C LEU A 186 -10.86 -59.58 -21.73
N LEU A 187 -10.64 -58.43 -22.37
CA LEU A 187 -11.05 -57.10 -21.86
C LEU A 187 -12.57 -56.95 -21.75
N PHE A 188 -13.34 -57.46 -22.74
CA PHE A 188 -14.81 -57.38 -22.73
C PHE A 188 -15.48 -58.44 -21.85
N THR A 189 -14.88 -59.61 -21.67
CA THR A 189 -15.37 -60.63 -20.72
C THR A 189 -15.14 -60.21 -19.27
N ALA A 190 -14.10 -59.41 -18.99
CA ALA A 190 -13.89 -58.83 -17.66
C ALA A 190 -14.91 -57.72 -17.30
N VAL A 191 -15.56 -57.11 -18.28
CA VAL A 191 -16.60 -56.06 -18.11
C VAL A 191 -18.03 -56.62 -18.27
N GLY A 192 -18.18 -57.93 -18.51
CA GLY A 192 -19.49 -58.61 -18.52
C GLY A 192 -20.33 -58.42 -19.79
N VAL A 193 -19.71 -58.09 -20.93
CA VAL A 193 -20.42 -57.93 -22.21
C VAL A 193 -19.99 -59.02 -23.19
N THR A 194 -20.82 -60.06 -23.36
CA THR A 194 -20.63 -61.13 -24.34
C THR A 194 -21.36 -60.82 -25.64
N LEU A 195 -20.78 -59.97 -26.48
CA LEU A 195 -21.29 -59.73 -27.84
C LEU A 195 -20.69 -60.74 -28.84
N SER A 196 -21.53 -61.29 -29.72
CA SER A 196 -21.16 -62.29 -30.72
C SER A 196 -20.19 -61.75 -31.77
N GLY A 197 -19.17 -62.55 -32.12
CA GLY A 197 -17.95 -62.10 -32.81
C GLY A 197 -18.12 -61.56 -34.24
N ALA A 198 -19.28 -61.73 -34.89
CA ALA A 198 -19.49 -61.30 -36.28
C ALA A 198 -19.83 -59.81 -36.41
N GLY A 199 -20.61 -59.24 -35.47
CA GLY A 199 -20.98 -57.82 -35.48
C GLY A 199 -19.81 -56.89 -35.11
N ILE A 200 -18.92 -57.37 -34.24
CA ILE A 200 -17.69 -56.67 -33.84
C ILE A 200 -16.73 -56.56 -35.03
N PHE A 201 -16.61 -57.60 -35.86
CA PHE A 201 -15.69 -57.58 -37.02
C PHE A 201 -16.14 -56.59 -38.11
N ALA A 202 -17.43 -56.54 -38.42
CA ALA A 202 -17.99 -55.57 -39.36
C ALA A 202 -17.95 -54.13 -38.79
N GLY A 203 -18.28 -53.97 -37.51
CA GLY A 203 -18.22 -52.69 -36.80
C GLY A 203 -16.81 -52.12 -36.74
N ILE A 204 -15.82 -52.90 -36.32
CA ILE A 204 -14.40 -52.51 -36.23
C ILE A 204 -13.82 -52.23 -37.62
N LYS A 205 -14.11 -53.05 -38.64
CA LYS A 205 -13.61 -52.83 -40.01
C LYS A 205 -14.24 -51.59 -40.68
N SER A 206 -15.47 -51.24 -40.32
CA SER A 206 -16.13 -49.99 -40.72
C SER A 206 -15.54 -48.79 -39.99
N LEU A 207 -15.32 -48.92 -38.68
CA LEU A 207 -14.67 -47.91 -37.83
C LEU A 207 -13.25 -47.61 -38.30
N LEU A 208 -12.47 -48.64 -38.69
CA LEU A 208 -11.12 -48.52 -39.26
C LEU A 208 -11.08 -47.88 -40.65
N ARG A 209 -12.08 -48.16 -41.50
CA ARG A 209 -12.18 -47.49 -42.82
C ARG A 209 -12.52 -46.01 -42.67
N ASN A 210 -13.38 -45.68 -41.69
CA ASN A 210 -13.67 -44.29 -41.33
C ASN A 210 -12.48 -43.62 -40.62
N PHE A 211 -11.68 -44.37 -39.84
CA PHE A 211 -10.44 -43.93 -39.20
C PHE A 211 -9.36 -43.53 -40.21
N GLN A 212 -9.16 -44.30 -41.29
CA GLN A 212 -8.25 -43.91 -42.38
C GLN A 212 -8.66 -42.60 -43.09
N ARG A 213 -9.96 -42.30 -43.17
CA ARG A 213 -10.47 -41.02 -43.70
C ARG A 213 -10.34 -39.87 -42.70
N LEU A 214 -10.54 -40.12 -41.40
CA LEU A 214 -10.39 -39.13 -40.32
C LEU A 214 -8.94 -38.69 -40.10
N LEU A 215 -7.97 -39.57 -40.39
CA LEU A 215 -6.52 -39.30 -40.26
C LEU A 215 -5.99 -38.27 -41.28
N GLN A 216 -6.75 -37.88 -42.30
CA GLN A 216 -6.28 -36.91 -43.28
C GLN A 216 -6.19 -35.47 -42.76
N ASN A 217 -6.87 -35.09 -41.66
CA ASN A 217 -6.66 -33.78 -41.00
C ASN A 217 -7.28 -33.63 -39.58
N PRO A 218 -6.97 -34.51 -38.60
CA PRO A 218 -7.68 -34.53 -37.31
C PRO A 218 -7.30 -33.38 -36.36
N LYS A 219 -6.06 -32.87 -36.44
CA LYS A 219 -5.57 -31.81 -35.52
C LYS A 219 -6.03 -30.41 -35.90
N ASN A 220 -6.31 -30.14 -37.18
CA ASN A 220 -6.56 -28.77 -37.66
C ASN A 220 -8.02 -28.30 -37.57
N ASN A 221 -8.99 -29.21 -37.36
CA ASN A 221 -10.41 -28.84 -37.30
C ASN A 221 -10.89 -28.54 -35.87
N LEU A 222 -10.46 -29.30 -34.85
CA LEU A 222 -10.87 -29.08 -33.45
C LEU A 222 -10.19 -27.87 -32.81
N ILE A 223 -8.93 -27.58 -33.18
CA ILE A 223 -8.16 -26.45 -32.63
C ILE A 223 -8.83 -25.10 -32.93
N LYS A 224 -9.63 -25.00 -34.01
CA LYS A 224 -10.37 -23.79 -34.38
C LYS A 224 -11.49 -23.42 -33.39
N TYR A 225 -11.91 -24.37 -32.56
CA TYR A 225 -12.98 -24.20 -31.57
C TYR A 225 -12.45 -24.05 -30.14
N ILE A 226 -11.12 -23.93 -29.99
CA ILE A 226 -10.46 -23.66 -28.72
C ILE A 226 -10.27 -22.15 -28.62
N GLU A 227 -10.99 -21.52 -27.71
CA GLU A 227 -10.86 -20.08 -27.42
C GLU A 227 -9.62 -19.88 -26.53
N ALA A 228 -8.46 -19.70 -27.18
CA ALA A 228 -7.20 -19.40 -26.49
C ALA A 228 -6.80 -17.93 -26.77
N PRO A 229 -6.77 -17.06 -25.75
CA PRO A 229 -6.40 -15.67 -25.93
C PRO A 229 -4.94 -15.51 -26.37
N ASP A 230 -4.69 -14.54 -27.25
CA ASP A 230 -3.34 -14.16 -27.67
C ASP A 230 -2.82 -13.03 -26.79
N TYR A 231 -2.23 -13.39 -25.65
CA TYR A 231 -1.72 -12.43 -24.67
C TYR A 231 -0.61 -11.51 -25.18
N LYS A 232 -0.07 -11.75 -26.39
CA LYS A 232 0.97 -10.89 -26.99
C LYS A 232 0.40 -9.75 -27.82
N LYS A 233 -0.88 -9.79 -28.20
CA LYS A 233 -1.51 -8.70 -28.96
C LYS A 233 -1.98 -7.61 -28.02
N GLN A 234 -1.74 -6.35 -28.43
CA GLN A 234 -2.02 -5.13 -27.66
C GLN A 234 -3.49 -4.96 -27.21
N SER A 235 -4.42 -5.74 -27.78
CA SER A 235 -5.86 -5.65 -27.51
C SER A 235 -6.42 -6.79 -26.67
N ALA A 236 -5.59 -7.69 -26.10
CA ALA A 236 -6.10 -8.67 -25.14
C ALA A 236 -6.60 -7.89 -23.92
N PHE A 237 -7.91 -7.67 -23.86
CA PHE A 237 -8.53 -6.92 -22.78
C PHE A 237 -8.24 -7.66 -21.47
N VAL A 238 -7.96 -6.92 -20.38
CA VAL A 238 -7.65 -7.54 -19.08
C VAL A 238 -8.75 -8.52 -18.65
N GLU A 239 -9.98 -8.28 -19.11
CA GLU A 239 -11.13 -9.18 -18.91
C GLU A 239 -11.00 -10.52 -19.67
N GLU A 240 -10.50 -10.55 -20.92
CA GLU A 240 -10.27 -11.80 -21.66
C GLU A 240 -9.23 -12.69 -20.96
N PHE A 241 -8.17 -12.07 -20.41
CA PHE A 241 -7.20 -12.78 -19.58
C PHE A 241 -7.85 -13.26 -18.28
N HIS A 242 -8.65 -12.41 -17.64
CA HIS A 242 -9.28 -12.71 -16.36
C HIS A 242 -10.16 -13.96 -16.43
N GLU A 243 -11.05 -14.06 -17.42
CA GLU A 243 -11.92 -15.24 -17.61
C GLU A 243 -11.11 -16.52 -17.86
N ASP A 244 -10.02 -16.41 -18.59
CA ASP A 244 -9.19 -17.54 -18.95
C ASP A 244 -8.19 -17.93 -17.85
N PHE A 245 -7.78 -16.98 -17.02
CA PHE A 245 -6.92 -17.20 -15.86
C PHE A 245 -7.59 -18.13 -14.84
N ALA A 246 -8.87 -17.90 -14.53
CA ALA A 246 -9.64 -18.78 -13.65
C ALA A 246 -9.68 -20.23 -14.19
N LYS A 247 -9.84 -20.40 -15.51
CA LYS A 247 -9.81 -21.73 -16.16
C LYS A 247 -8.42 -22.37 -16.05
N ILE A 248 -7.35 -21.58 -16.20
CA ILE A 248 -5.97 -22.04 -16.06
C ILE A 248 -5.69 -22.51 -14.63
N VAL A 249 -6.07 -21.71 -13.63
CA VAL A 249 -5.90 -22.08 -12.23
C VAL A 249 -6.71 -23.33 -11.94
N ASP A 250 -8.01 -23.38 -12.23
CA ASP A 250 -8.82 -24.58 -12.03
C ASP A 250 -8.23 -25.83 -12.74
N ALA A 251 -7.66 -25.67 -13.93
CA ALA A 251 -7.07 -26.76 -14.68
C ALA A 251 -5.77 -27.33 -14.07
N TYR A 252 -4.81 -26.46 -13.73
CA TYR A 252 -3.48 -26.90 -13.26
C TYR A 252 -3.36 -26.99 -11.74
N VAL A 253 -4.14 -26.20 -11.04
CA VAL A 253 -4.08 -25.98 -9.59
C VAL A 253 -5.26 -26.68 -8.92
N GLY A 254 -6.48 -26.51 -9.45
CA GLY A 254 -7.69 -27.05 -8.83
C GLY A 254 -7.91 -26.46 -7.44
N ASN A 255 -8.06 -27.31 -6.42
CA ASN A 255 -8.42 -26.89 -5.06
C ASN A 255 -7.23 -26.57 -4.15
N ASP A 256 -5.97 -26.89 -4.52
CA ASP A 256 -4.83 -26.49 -3.68
C ASP A 256 -4.36 -25.07 -3.99
N ARG A 257 -3.61 -24.46 -3.08
CA ARG A 257 -3.19 -23.06 -3.20
C ARG A 257 -1.98 -22.88 -4.13
N VAL A 258 -1.86 -21.68 -4.71
CA VAL A 258 -0.63 -21.21 -5.35
C VAL A 258 -0.17 -19.90 -4.71
N TYR A 259 1.11 -19.84 -4.39
CA TYR A 259 1.79 -18.69 -3.82
C TYR A 259 2.60 -17.99 -4.92
N VAL A 260 2.19 -16.79 -5.28
CA VAL A 260 2.75 -16.01 -6.38
C VAL A 260 3.62 -14.89 -5.81
N PHE A 261 4.92 -15.01 -6.00
CA PHE A 261 5.92 -14.02 -5.60
C PHE A 261 6.15 -13.04 -6.74
N ILE A 262 6.01 -11.75 -6.46
CA ILE A 262 6.27 -10.65 -7.38
C ILE A 262 7.28 -9.71 -6.74
N ASP A 263 8.49 -9.63 -7.30
CA ASP A 263 9.61 -8.84 -6.76
C ASP A 263 9.94 -7.63 -7.64
N ASP A 264 10.65 -6.66 -7.05
CA ASP A 264 11.13 -5.41 -7.66
C ASP A 264 10.02 -4.56 -8.33
N LEU A 265 8.82 -4.53 -7.75
CA LEU A 265 7.72 -3.65 -8.22
C LEU A 265 8.11 -2.18 -8.20
N ASP A 266 8.88 -1.78 -7.20
CA ASP A 266 9.32 -0.40 -6.96
C ASP A 266 10.42 0.08 -7.91
N ARG A 267 10.97 -0.80 -8.75
CA ARG A 267 11.99 -0.46 -9.76
C ARG A 267 11.44 -0.32 -11.18
N CYS A 268 10.18 -0.65 -11.42
CA CYS A 268 9.57 -0.52 -12.73
C CYS A 268 9.35 0.95 -13.09
N GLU A 269 9.41 1.29 -14.38
CA GLU A 269 9.06 2.62 -14.88
C GLU A 269 7.59 2.95 -14.57
N HIS A 270 7.31 4.22 -14.26
CA HIS A 270 5.94 4.70 -14.08
C HIS A 270 5.23 4.80 -15.45
N PRO A 271 3.96 4.36 -15.62
CA PRO A 271 3.03 3.83 -14.61
C PRO A 271 2.96 2.28 -14.52
N LYS A 272 3.92 1.52 -15.06
CA LYS A 272 3.84 0.07 -15.27
C LYS A 272 3.62 -0.75 -13.99
N SER A 273 4.22 -0.35 -12.87
CA SER A 273 3.98 -1.01 -11.57
C SER A 273 2.52 -0.86 -11.11
N ALA A 274 1.91 0.30 -11.35
CA ALA A 274 0.51 0.56 -11.05
C ALA A 274 -0.44 -0.19 -12.01
N ASP A 275 -0.05 -0.42 -13.26
CA ASP A 275 -0.80 -1.28 -14.20
C ASP A 275 -0.78 -2.74 -13.75
N LEU A 276 0.38 -3.26 -13.38
CA LEU A 276 0.52 -4.62 -12.86
C LEU A 276 -0.30 -4.82 -11.58
N MET A 277 -0.26 -3.88 -10.63
CA MET A 277 -1.08 -3.93 -9.43
C MET A 277 -2.58 -3.95 -9.72
N GLN A 278 -3.04 -3.13 -10.68
CA GLN A 278 -4.45 -3.12 -11.08
C GLN A 278 -4.86 -4.44 -11.73
N ALA A 279 -4.00 -5.00 -12.59
CA ALA A 279 -4.25 -6.29 -13.22
C ALA A 279 -4.35 -7.41 -12.18
N ILE A 280 -3.44 -7.44 -11.18
CA ILE A 280 -3.51 -8.41 -10.09
C ILE A 280 -4.80 -8.23 -9.27
N ASN A 281 -5.24 -6.99 -9.02
CA ASN A 281 -6.49 -6.75 -8.28
C ASN A 281 -7.72 -7.32 -9.02
N LEU A 282 -7.75 -7.23 -10.34
CA LEU A 282 -8.78 -7.88 -11.14
C LEU A 282 -8.68 -9.41 -11.02
N MET A 283 -7.48 -9.99 -11.08
CA MET A 283 -7.26 -11.44 -10.92
C MET A 283 -7.64 -12.00 -9.54
N ILE A 284 -7.56 -11.17 -8.50
CA ILE A 284 -7.90 -11.54 -7.11
C ILE A 284 -9.40 -11.61 -6.88
N ALA A 285 -10.21 -10.90 -7.67
CA ALA A 285 -11.63 -10.72 -7.36
C ALA A 285 -12.42 -12.04 -7.39
N ASP A 286 -12.03 -12.99 -8.25
CA ASP A 286 -12.89 -14.13 -8.60
C ASP A 286 -12.25 -15.53 -8.41
N ASP A 287 -10.96 -15.64 -8.07
CA ASP A 287 -10.29 -16.96 -7.92
C ASP A 287 -9.92 -17.30 -6.45
N PRO A 288 -10.52 -18.34 -5.85
CA PRO A 288 -10.34 -18.69 -4.44
C PRO A 288 -9.03 -19.41 -4.12
N SER A 289 -8.11 -19.64 -5.07
CA SER A 289 -6.93 -20.50 -4.86
C SER A 289 -5.58 -19.76 -4.86
N VAL A 290 -5.54 -18.44 -5.11
CA VAL A 290 -4.29 -17.69 -5.31
C VAL A 290 -3.93 -16.78 -4.12
N VAL A 291 -2.68 -16.85 -3.70
CA VAL A 291 -2.08 -15.94 -2.71
C VAL A 291 -0.96 -15.15 -3.37
N PHE A 292 -1.05 -13.83 -3.36
CA PHE A 292 -0.02 -12.94 -3.89
C PHE A 292 0.91 -12.46 -2.77
N ILE A 293 2.22 -12.54 -3.01
CA ILE A 293 3.29 -12.04 -2.15
C ILE A 293 4.09 -11.01 -2.94
N LEU A 294 4.03 -9.76 -2.52
CA LEU A 294 4.53 -8.62 -3.29
C LEU A 294 5.72 -7.96 -2.57
N GLY A 295 6.91 -8.01 -3.16
CA GLY A 295 8.06 -7.24 -2.71
C GLY A 295 8.01 -5.82 -3.27
N MET A 296 7.94 -4.83 -2.39
CA MET A 296 7.87 -3.42 -2.82
C MET A 296 8.44 -2.44 -1.80
N ASP A 297 8.85 -1.28 -2.29
CA ASP A 297 8.93 -0.05 -1.51
C ASP A 297 7.57 0.65 -1.58
N ARG A 298 6.88 0.72 -0.43
CA ARG A 298 5.49 1.20 -0.34
C ARG A 298 5.36 2.64 -0.83
N GLU A 299 6.33 3.50 -0.53
CA GLU A 299 6.29 4.92 -0.89
C GLU A 299 6.48 5.10 -2.40
N LYS A 300 7.45 4.40 -3.01
CA LYS A 300 7.67 4.47 -4.46
C LYS A 300 6.49 3.95 -5.26
N VAL A 301 5.88 2.86 -4.81
CA VAL A 301 4.67 2.31 -5.44
C VAL A 301 3.48 3.25 -5.27
N ALA A 302 3.30 3.86 -4.08
CA ALA A 302 2.27 4.86 -3.84
C ALA A 302 2.46 6.10 -4.74
N ALA A 303 3.70 6.57 -4.92
CA ALA A 303 4.03 7.64 -5.84
C ALA A 303 3.72 7.26 -7.30
N SER A 304 4.02 6.02 -7.72
CA SER A 304 3.63 5.54 -9.06
C SER A 304 2.12 5.57 -9.29
N LEU A 305 1.34 5.21 -8.29
CA LEU A 305 -0.13 5.29 -8.33
C LEU A 305 -0.60 6.74 -8.41
N ALA A 306 0.03 7.64 -7.65
CA ALA A 306 -0.26 9.06 -7.69
C ALA A 306 -0.08 9.66 -9.09
N VAL A 307 1.05 9.33 -9.75
CA VAL A 307 1.35 9.77 -11.12
C VAL A 307 0.33 9.21 -12.10
N LYS A 308 -0.01 7.91 -12.02
CA LYS A 308 -1.01 7.28 -12.91
C LYS A 308 -2.37 7.97 -12.84
N TYR A 309 -2.80 8.40 -11.64
CA TYR A 309 -4.12 8.97 -11.41
C TYR A 309 -4.11 10.50 -11.22
N GLU A 310 -3.06 11.18 -11.66
CA GLU A 310 -2.89 12.63 -11.47
C GLU A 310 -4.10 13.45 -11.91
N ASN A 311 -4.72 13.08 -13.03
CA ASN A 311 -5.92 13.75 -13.54
C ASN A 311 -7.13 13.60 -12.60
N ILE A 312 -7.27 12.47 -11.90
CA ILE A 312 -8.37 12.23 -10.96
C ILE A 312 -8.11 12.94 -9.63
N LEU A 313 -6.85 13.04 -9.20
CA LEU A 313 -6.48 13.71 -7.94
C LEU A 313 -6.97 15.16 -7.87
N LYS A 314 -7.14 15.82 -9.01
CA LYS A 314 -7.71 17.18 -9.16
C LYS A 314 -9.17 17.26 -8.69
N TYR A 315 -9.93 16.18 -8.83
CA TYR A 315 -11.37 16.13 -8.54
C TYR A 315 -11.71 15.45 -7.21
N LEU A 316 -10.76 14.73 -6.59
CA LEU A 316 -11.00 14.12 -5.29
C LEU A 316 -11.14 15.21 -4.21
N PRO A 317 -12.19 15.19 -3.38
CA PRO A 317 -12.29 16.12 -2.26
C PRO A 317 -11.08 15.88 -1.35
N SER A 318 -10.34 16.94 -1.03
CA SER A 318 -9.42 16.89 0.10
C SER A 318 -10.28 16.68 1.35
N GLU A 319 -9.96 15.72 2.22
CA GLU A 319 -10.67 15.47 3.49
C GLU A 319 -10.66 16.68 4.46
N THR A 320 -10.14 17.83 4.02
CA THR A 320 -10.23 19.13 4.68
C THR A 320 -10.76 20.16 3.69
N THR A 321 -11.96 20.69 3.95
CA THR A 321 -12.65 21.76 3.20
C THR A 321 -12.07 23.16 3.40
N GLU A 322 -10.81 23.28 3.79
CA GLU A 322 -10.18 24.59 4.04
C GLU A 322 -8.73 24.59 3.53
N ILE A 323 -8.35 25.69 2.83
CA ILE A 323 -6.99 26.25 2.63
C ILE A 323 -6.35 26.13 1.21
N ASP A 324 -6.15 27.31 0.60
CA ASP A 324 -5.01 27.87 -0.16
C ASP A 324 -4.41 27.13 -1.40
N PRO A 325 -4.41 27.76 -2.60
CA PRO A 325 -3.84 27.24 -3.85
C PRO A 325 -2.32 26.94 -3.85
N ASP A 326 -1.50 27.65 -3.08
CA ASP A 326 -0.02 27.47 -3.11
C ASP A 326 0.42 26.29 -2.20
N ILE A 327 -0.38 26.00 -1.18
CA ILE A 327 -0.29 24.78 -0.37
C ILE A 327 -0.79 23.58 -1.18
N LEU A 328 -1.69 23.78 -2.14
CA LEU A 328 -2.24 22.75 -3.04
C LEU A 328 -1.17 22.12 -3.94
N ALA A 329 -0.10 22.82 -4.32
CA ALA A 329 0.99 22.25 -5.13
C ALA A 329 1.98 21.38 -4.32
N ARG A 330 2.19 21.67 -3.03
CA ARG A 330 2.99 20.83 -2.11
C ARG A 330 2.14 19.75 -1.44
N ARG A 331 0.85 20.03 -1.25
CA ARG A 331 -0.17 19.05 -0.86
C ARG A 331 -0.60 18.17 -2.02
N SER A 332 -0.40 18.50 -3.30
CA SER A 332 -0.76 17.59 -4.40
C SER A 332 0.13 16.34 -4.40
N ALA A 333 1.42 16.49 -4.08
CA ALA A 333 2.33 15.37 -3.85
C ALA A 333 1.92 14.55 -2.62
N ASN A 334 1.58 15.20 -1.50
CA ASN A 334 1.11 14.51 -0.28
C ASN A 334 -0.30 13.91 -0.43
N LYS A 335 -1.18 14.51 -1.24
CA LYS A 335 -2.53 14.05 -1.60
C LYS A 335 -2.43 12.87 -2.56
N GLY A 336 -1.50 12.94 -3.51
CA GLY A 336 -1.16 11.84 -4.40
C GLY A 336 -0.57 10.65 -3.65
N LEU A 337 0.41 10.87 -2.77
CA LEU A 337 0.96 9.83 -1.90
C LEU A 337 -0.08 9.24 -0.95
N ALA A 338 -0.88 10.07 -0.27
CA ALA A 338 -1.98 9.63 0.57
C ALA A 338 -3.01 8.80 -0.22
N TYR A 339 -3.38 9.26 -1.42
CA TYR A 339 -4.22 8.50 -2.33
C TYR A 339 -3.58 7.15 -2.70
N GLY A 340 -2.29 7.15 -3.04
CA GLY A 340 -1.52 5.94 -3.33
C GLY A 340 -1.54 4.95 -2.16
N TYR A 341 -1.31 5.42 -0.93
CA TYR A 341 -1.40 4.58 0.26
C TYR A 341 -2.81 4.03 0.50
N THR A 342 -3.85 4.86 0.39
CA THR A 342 -5.25 4.41 0.50
C THR A 342 -5.61 3.42 -0.62
N PHE A 343 -5.03 3.58 -1.81
CA PHE A 343 -5.19 2.64 -2.91
C PHE A 343 -4.54 1.29 -2.59
N ILE A 344 -3.29 1.30 -2.09
CA ILE A 344 -2.58 0.09 -1.66
C ILE A 344 -3.36 -0.63 -0.55
N GLU A 345 -3.91 0.09 0.44
CA GLU A 345 -4.73 -0.49 1.53
C GLU A 345 -5.99 -1.21 1.06
N LYS A 346 -6.56 -0.81 -0.08
CA LYS A 346 -7.72 -1.52 -0.65
C LYS A 346 -7.33 -2.91 -1.17
N PHE A 347 -6.06 -3.12 -1.48
CA PHE A 347 -5.56 -4.28 -2.19
C PHE A 347 -4.73 -5.20 -1.30
N VAL A 348 -3.78 -4.63 -0.55
CA VAL A 348 -2.92 -5.35 0.38
C VAL A 348 -3.70 -5.67 1.64
N GLN A 349 -3.96 -6.96 1.87
CA GLN A 349 -4.68 -7.43 3.05
C GLN A 349 -3.75 -7.65 4.25
N LEU A 350 -2.48 -7.98 3.99
CA LEU A 350 -1.47 -8.25 5.01
C LEU A 350 -0.22 -7.45 4.67
N PRO A 351 -0.05 -6.24 5.22
CA PRO A 351 1.18 -5.51 5.01
C PRO A 351 2.21 -5.91 6.07
N PHE A 352 3.43 -6.21 5.63
CA PHE A 352 4.54 -6.66 6.47
C PHE A 352 5.80 -5.88 6.11
N LEU A 353 6.32 -5.09 7.06
CA LEU A 353 7.60 -4.40 6.91
C LEU A 353 8.74 -5.35 7.27
N VAL A 354 9.76 -5.45 6.41
CA VAL A 354 10.94 -6.29 6.70
C VAL A 354 11.67 -5.69 7.92
N PRO A 355 11.89 -6.48 8.99
CA PRO A 355 12.50 -5.99 10.22
C PRO A 355 13.98 -5.65 9.98
N GLN A 356 14.47 -4.65 10.73
CA GLN A 356 15.88 -4.31 10.74
C GLN A 356 16.66 -5.34 11.57
N PRO A 357 17.85 -5.79 11.13
CA PRO A 357 18.65 -6.75 11.87
C PRO A 357 19.08 -6.19 13.23
N SER A 358 19.02 -7.01 14.28
CA SER A 358 19.59 -6.61 15.57
C SER A 358 21.11 -6.54 15.50
N ARG A 359 21.75 -5.91 16.50
CA ARG A 359 23.22 -5.87 16.58
C ARG A 359 23.84 -7.27 16.54
N SER A 360 23.27 -8.23 17.26
CA SER A 360 23.74 -9.62 17.26
C SER A 360 23.54 -10.30 15.91
N ASP A 361 22.46 -9.96 15.19
CA ASP A 361 22.23 -10.50 13.84
C ASP A 361 23.26 -9.92 12.87
N PHE A 362 23.53 -8.62 12.97
CA PHE A 362 24.56 -7.96 12.19
C PHE A 362 25.96 -8.56 12.46
N GLU A 363 26.30 -8.84 13.72
CA GLU A 363 27.55 -9.53 14.08
C GLU A 363 27.62 -10.94 13.47
N ARG A 364 26.52 -11.72 13.51
CA ARG A 364 26.43 -13.03 12.81
C ARG A 364 26.62 -12.89 11.30
N PHE A 365 26.00 -11.87 10.69
CA PHE A 365 26.16 -11.57 9.28
C PHE A 365 27.62 -11.22 8.94
N LEU A 366 28.30 -10.41 9.74
CA LEU A 366 29.73 -10.10 9.55
C LEU A 366 30.61 -11.34 9.65
N ILE A 367 30.33 -12.25 10.59
CA ILE A 367 31.04 -13.54 10.70
C ILE A 367 30.81 -14.39 9.44
N GLN A 368 29.58 -14.45 8.92
CA GLN A 368 29.28 -15.16 7.68
C GLN A 368 29.98 -14.53 6.47
N LEU A 369 30.01 -13.19 6.41
CA LEU A 369 30.75 -12.45 5.41
C LEU A 369 32.25 -12.70 5.50
N ALA A 370 32.81 -12.98 6.68
CA ALA A 370 34.22 -13.32 6.85
C ALA A 370 34.53 -14.78 6.50
N THR A 371 33.59 -15.70 6.73
CA THR A 371 33.80 -17.18 6.65
C THR A 371 33.32 -17.85 5.36
N SER A 372 32.43 -17.24 4.57
CA SER A 372 31.97 -17.75 3.26
C SER A 372 33.12 -17.93 2.23
N THR A 373 33.79 -19.08 2.21
CA THR A 373 34.84 -19.41 1.24
C THR A 373 34.33 -19.09 -0.18
N PRO A 374 35.10 -18.37 -1.03
CA PRO A 374 34.67 -18.18 -2.42
C PRO A 374 34.37 -19.55 -3.03
N PRO A 375 33.28 -19.70 -3.81
CA PRO A 375 33.00 -20.95 -4.46
C PRO A 375 34.23 -21.31 -5.30
N ASN A 376 34.91 -22.40 -4.95
CA ASN A 376 35.86 -23.05 -5.83
C ASN A 376 35.06 -23.44 -7.08
N LEU A 377 35.04 -22.55 -8.07
CA LEU A 377 34.59 -22.84 -9.42
C LEU A 377 35.75 -23.55 -10.11
N PRO A 378 35.72 -24.88 -10.29
CA PRO A 378 36.61 -25.49 -11.26
C PRO A 378 36.30 -24.89 -12.64
N PRO A 379 37.33 -24.62 -13.46
CA PRO A 379 37.14 -24.04 -14.77
C PRO A 379 36.26 -24.96 -15.63
N ALA A 380 35.25 -24.36 -16.26
CA ALA A 380 34.26 -25.06 -17.07
C ALA A 380 34.93 -25.93 -18.16
N LYS A 381 34.47 -27.19 -18.28
CA LYS A 381 34.68 -28.02 -19.48
C LYS A 381 33.37 -28.73 -19.89
N PRO A 382 33.20 -29.04 -21.18
CA PRO A 382 31.91 -28.99 -21.85
C PRO A 382 31.14 -30.32 -21.90
N ARG A 383 29.82 -30.17 -22.07
CA ARG A 383 28.77 -31.02 -22.69
C ARG A 383 28.80 -32.55 -22.51
N PHE A 384 27.66 -33.06 -22.00
CA PHE A 384 27.07 -34.42 -22.04
C PHE A 384 27.77 -35.50 -22.87
N PRO A 385 27.77 -36.75 -22.35
CA PRO A 385 26.90 -37.76 -22.97
C PRO A 385 26.10 -38.63 -21.98
N PHE A 386 25.04 -39.18 -22.54
CA PHE A 386 23.93 -39.96 -22.00
C PHE A 386 24.33 -41.44 -21.81
N PHE A 387 23.89 -42.06 -20.69
CA PHE A 387 23.79 -43.52 -20.39
C PHE A 387 25.05 -44.37 -20.08
N GLN A 388 25.21 -44.69 -18.78
CA GLN A 388 25.61 -46.00 -18.18
C GLN A 388 25.64 -45.76 -16.66
N SER A 389 24.83 -46.31 -15.75
CA SER A 389 24.06 -47.55 -15.63
C SER A 389 22.91 -47.28 -14.63
N PHE A 390 21.62 -47.50 -14.90
CA PHE A 390 20.95 -48.78 -15.20
C PHE A 390 21.15 -49.83 -14.09
N TRP A 391 20.26 -49.77 -13.09
CA TRP A 391 19.75 -50.85 -12.22
C TRP A 391 20.64 -51.56 -11.19
N GLY A 392 20.23 -51.38 -9.94
CA GLY A 392 20.20 -52.45 -8.93
C GLY A 392 20.34 -51.84 -7.53
N LYS A 393 19.38 -51.89 -6.61
CA LYS A 393 18.15 -52.67 -6.39
C LYS A 393 17.35 -51.87 -5.35
N LEU A 394 16.04 -51.64 -5.53
CA LEU A 394 14.94 -52.31 -4.81
C LEU A 394 15.17 -52.42 -3.28
N ALA A 395 14.31 -51.95 -2.37
CA ALA A 395 12.84 -52.04 -2.36
C ALA A 395 12.19 -51.06 -1.34
N LEU A 396 11.03 -50.52 -1.73
CA LEU A 396 9.83 -50.32 -0.89
C LEU A 396 8.82 -51.41 -1.34
N PRO A 397 7.67 -51.71 -0.69
CA PRO A 397 6.92 -50.91 0.31
C PRO A 397 6.29 -51.78 1.43
N GLN A 398 5.40 -51.21 2.26
CA GLN A 398 4.06 -51.78 2.52
C GLN A 398 3.20 -50.76 3.29
N ARG A 399 1.93 -50.70 2.89
CA ARG A 399 0.86 -49.82 3.36
C ARG A 399 -0.32 -50.76 3.63
N ASN A 400 -0.92 -50.72 4.83
CA ASN A 400 -2.37 -50.66 5.08
C ASN A 400 -2.82 -51.32 6.40
N ASN A 401 -3.62 -50.53 7.14
CA ASN A 401 -4.91 -50.83 7.76
C ASN A 401 -5.08 -51.91 8.85
N SER A 402 -5.56 -51.40 10.00
CA SER A 402 -6.84 -51.75 10.65
C SER A 402 -6.77 -52.21 12.10
N GLN A 403 -7.44 -51.40 12.94
CA GLN A 403 -8.37 -51.77 14.00
C GLN A 403 -7.88 -52.25 15.39
N LYS A 404 -8.46 -51.54 16.38
CA LYS A 404 -8.99 -51.97 17.70
C LYS A 404 -8.13 -51.75 18.97
N HIS A 405 -8.64 -50.79 19.74
CA HIS A 405 -9.03 -50.86 21.15
C HIS A 405 -7.97 -51.02 22.27
N LEU A 406 -8.02 -49.98 23.12
CA LEU A 406 -8.10 -49.99 24.60
C LEU A 406 -6.81 -50.13 25.43
N THR A 407 -6.80 -49.28 26.46
CA THR A 407 -6.09 -49.35 27.76
C THR A 407 -4.59 -49.05 27.83
N SER A 408 -4.28 -47.85 28.35
CA SER A 408 -3.26 -47.63 29.39
C SER A 408 -3.60 -48.45 30.67
N PRO A 409 -2.70 -48.71 31.65
CA PRO A 409 -1.50 -47.92 32.00
C PRO A 409 -0.27 -48.72 32.54
N THR A 410 0.75 -47.95 32.95
CA THR A 410 1.64 -48.14 34.12
C THR A 410 3.02 -48.83 34.03
N SER A 411 3.93 -48.19 34.77
CA SER A 411 5.15 -48.63 35.47
C SER A 411 6.51 -48.74 34.75
N ASN A 412 7.31 -47.70 34.99
CA ASN A 412 8.74 -47.63 35.37
C ASN A 412 9.50 -48.93 35.68
N GLN A 413 10.77 -48.99 35.23
CA GLN A 413 12.04 -49.14 35.99
C GLN A 413 13.13 -49.68 35.03
N THR A 414 14.14 -48.88 34.63
CA THR A 414 15.53 -48.76 35.19
C THR A 414 16.23 -50.12 35.29
N SER A 415 17.39 -50.37 34.67
CA SER A 415 18.74 -49.83 34.95
C SER A 415 19.72 -50.34 33.84
N ASP A 416 20.94 -49.86 33.53
CA ASP A 416 22.06 -49.37 34.34
C ASP A 416 23.11 -48.59 33.50
N LEU A 417 23.56 -47.46 34.05
CA LEU A 417 24.95 -46.99 34.35
C LEU A 417 26.09 -47.10 33.29
N ASN A 418 27.08 -46.21 33.17
CA ASN A 418 27.47 -44.96 33.85
C ASN A 418 28.74 -44.41 33.15
N LYS A 419 28.92 -43.08 33.09
CA LYS A 419 30.15 -42.39 33.54
C LYS A 419 29.94 -40.87 33.69
N SER A 420 30.06 -40.45 34.95
CA SER A 420 30.10 -39.13 35.64
C SER A 420 31.12 -38.12 35.07
N SER A 421 31.09 -36.78 35.25
CA SER A 421 30.35 -35.75 36.04
C SER A 421 30.91 -34.34 35.61
N PRO A 422 30.47 -33.16 36.10
CA PRO A 422 29.46 -32.85 37.12
C PRO A 422 28.31 -31.93 36.65
N ASP A 423 27.25 -31.98 37.45
CA ASP A 423 25.96 -31.33 37.30
C ASP A 423 26.00 -29.80 37.33
N ASN A 424 25.18 -29.19 36.46
CA ASN A 424 24.68 -27.83 36.65
C ASN A 424 23.13 -27.91 36.64
N PRO A 425 22.46 -27.98 37.81
CA PRO A 425 21.03 -28.31 37.90
C PRO A 425 20.08 -27.24 37.35
N SER A 426 20.59 -26.08 36.95
CA SER A 426 19.80 -24.92 36.54
C SER A 426 19.36 -24.94 35.07
N ILE A 427 20.03 -25.72 34.20
CA ILE A 427 19.79 -25.62 32.74
C ILE A 427 18.66 -26.55 32.26
N GLU A 428 18.54 -27.75 32.82
CA GLU A 428 17.48 -28.71 32.44
C GLU A 428 16.10 -28.34 33.00
N SER A 429 16.03 -27.75 34.21
CA SER A 429 14.76 -27.27 34.78
C SER A 429 14.19 -26.11 33.98
N GLU A 430 15.05 -25.19 33.52
CA GLU A 430 14.67 -24.01 32.74
C GLU A 430 14.25 -24.36 31.31
N GLN A 431 14.90 -25.36 30.68
CA GLN A 431 14.48 -25.89 29.37
C GLN A 431 13.11 -26.58 29.45
N THR A 432 12.85 -27.35 30.51
CA THR A 432 11.59 -28.09 30.68
C THR A 432 10.42 -27.15 31.00
N GLU A 433 10.64 -26.07 31.75
CA GLU A 433 9.64 -25.02 31.98
C GLU A 433 9.36 -24.18 30.73
N LYS A 434 10.39 -23.83 29.95
CA LYS A 434 10.22 -23.15 28.64
C LYS A 434 9.44 -24.01 27.65
N GLU A 435 9.67 -25.33 27.61
CA GLU A 435 8.91 -26.25 26.76
C GLU A 435 7.45 -26.40 27.22
N LYS A 436 7.19 -26.48 28.52
CA LYS A 436 5.82 -26.50 29.07
C LYS A 436 5.09 -25.16 28.87
N ALA A 437 5.78 -24.03 29.01
CA ALA A 437 5.25 -22.71 28.72
C ALA A 437 4.92 -22.57 27.23
N ARG A 438 5.82 -23.01 26.33
CA ARG A 438 5.58 -23.12 24.89
C ARG A 438 4.38 -23.99 24.56
N ALA A 439 4.26 -25.16 25.17
CA ALA A 439 3.09 -26.03 24.99
C ALA A 439 1.80 -25.39 25.51
N SER A 440 1.86 -24.60 26.58
CA SER A 440 0.69 -23.88 27.11
C SER A 440 0.24 -22.71 26.22
N VAL A 441 1.19 -22.04 25.56
CA VAL A 441 0.92 -20.98 24.57
C VAL A 441 0.42 -21.59 23.26
N ILE A 442 1.02 -22.69 22.78
CA ILE A 442 0.50 -23.48 21.65
C ILE A 442 -0.94 -23.92 21.92
N LYS A 443 -1.27 -24.39 23.13
CA LYS A 443 -2.64 -24.74 23.53
C LYS A 443 -3.59 -23.52 23.60
N ARG A 444 -3.09 -22.33 23.92
CA ARG A 444 -3.86 -21.05 23.84
C ARG A 444 -4.02 -20.56 22.40
N LEU A 445 -3.06 -20.83 21.52
CA LEU A 445 -3.11 -20.54 20.08
C LEU A 445 -4.06 -21.50 19.36
N GLU A 446 -4.06 -22.78 19.74
CA GLU A 446 -5.08 -23.77 19.35
C GLU A 446 -6.47 -23.34 19.86
N ALA A 447 -6.57 -22.69 21.02
CA ALA A 447 -7.82 -22.11 21.51
C ALA A 447 -8.23 -20.78 20.83
N ILE A 448 -7.39 -20.21 19.95
CA ILE A 448 -7.72 -19.12 19.01
C ILE A 448 -8.16 -19.68 17.66
N GLN A 449 -7.84 -20.94 17.39
CA GLN A 449 -8.47 -21.64 16.28
C GLN A 449 -9.97 -21.70 16.53
N VAL A 450 -10.67 -21.53 15.43
CA VAL A 450 -12.09 -21.81 15.31
C VAL A 450 -12.35 -23.17 15.97
N ASN A 451 -13.13 -23.20 17.05
CA ASN A 451 -13.50 -24.44 17.73
C ASN A 451 -14.12 -25.41 16.70
N ASN A 452 -14.23 -26.72 17.04
CA ASN A 452 -14.81 -27.83 16.25
C ASN A 452 -16.21 -27.62 15.61
N PHE A 453 -16.75 -26.39 15.57
CA PHE A 453 -18.04 -25.95 15.05
C PHE A 453 -17.97 -24.65 14.21
N ASP A 454 -16.86 -24.33 13.54
CA ASP A 454 -16.75 -23.16 12.65
C ASP A 454 -16.98 -21.78 13.33
N LYS A 455 -16.68 -21.65 14.65
CA LYS A 455 -16.78 -20.37 15.38
C LYS A 455 -15.49 -19.94 16.07
N ASP A 456 -15.15 -18.66 15.91
CA ASP A 456 -14.04 -17.99 16.61
C ASP A 456 -14.14 -18.15 18.13
N SER A 457 -12.98 -18.26 18.77
CA SER A 457 -12.84 -18.26 20.23
C SER A 457 -13.51 -17.04 20.88
N PRO A 458 -14.15 -17.18 22.06
CA PRO A 458 -14.68 -16.04 22.81
C PRO A 458 -13.66 -14.91 22.99
N THR A 459 -12.38 -15.23 23.14
CA THR A 459 -11.28 -14.25 23.25
C THR A 459 -11.15 -13.40 21.99
N VAL A 460 -11.13 -14.01 20.81
CA VAL A 460 -11.04 -13.31 19.52
C VAL A 460 -12.27 -12.41 19.31
N ARG A 461 -13.46 -12.93 19.63
CA ARG A 461 -14.70 -12.14 19.57
C ARG A 461 -14.64 -10.93 20.49
N ASN A 462 -14.13 -11.07 21.71
CA ASN A 462 -13.98 -9.97 22.65
C ASN A 462 -12.98 -8.92 22.14
N VAL A 463 -11.85 -9.35 21.57
CA VAL A 463 -10.88 -8.43 20.94
C VAL A 463 -11.52 -7.67 19.78
N ILE A 464 -12.28 -8.36 18.91
CA ILE A 464 -12.99 -7.71 17.80
C ILE A 464 -13.99 -6.67 18.32
N MET A 465 -14.80 -7.03 19.32
CA MET A 465 -15.79 -6.11 19.91
C MET A 465 -15.13 -4.91 20.59
N MET A 466 -13.95 -5.10 21.20
CA MET A 466 -13.15 -4.02 21.78
C MET A 466 -12.69 -3.01 20.73
N VAL A 467 -12.19 -3.47 19.58
CA VAL A 467 -11.61 -2.56 18.55
C VAL A 467 -12.65 -2.04 17.56
N ALA A 468 -13.81 -2.67 17.44
CA ALA A 468 -14.84 -2.32 16.46
C ALA A 468 -15.23 -0.82 16.46
N PRO A 469 -15.40 -0.13 17.62
CA PRO A 469 -15.67 1.31 17.63
C PRO A 469 -14.55 2.15 17.00
N ALA A 470 -13.29 1.79 17.24
CA ALA A 470 -12.12 2.48 16.68
C ALA A 470 -12.03 2.30 15.16
N LEU A 471 -12.53 1.18 14.65
CA LEU A 471 -12.60 0.84 13.23
C LEU A 471 -13.94 1.23 12.58
N ASP A 472 -14.73 2.08 13.23
CA ASP A 472 -16.00 2.62 12.73
C ASP A 472 -17.09 1.57 12.48
N TYR A 473 -16.98 0.40 13.12
CA TYR A 473 -17.80 -0.79 12.82
C TYR A 473 -17.78 -1.18 11.33
N ASN A 474 -16.77 -0.74 10.58
CA ASN A 474 -16.70 -0.95 9.14
C ASN A 474 -16.35 -2.43 8.85
N PRO A 475 -17.22 -3.21 8.17
CA PRO A 475 -17.01 -4.64 7.99
C PRO A 475 -15.70 -4.97 7.24
N ARG A 476 -15.29 -4.14 6.28
CA ARG A 476 -14.04 -4.32 5.55
C ARG A 476 -12.82 -4.06 6.43
N ARG A 477 -12.83 -2.99 7.23
CA ARG A 477 -11.75 -2.70 8.20
C ARG A 477 -11.67 -3.77 9.28
N ILE A 478 -12.79 -4.32 9.71
CA ILE A 478 -12.82 -5.43 10.68
C ILE A 478 -12.21 -6.70 10.05
N LYS A 479 -12.59 -7.07 8.82
CA LYS A 479 -11.96 -8.21 8.12
C LYS A 479 -10.45 -8.03 7.97
N HIS A 480 -10.03 -6.82 7.57
CA HIS A 480 -8.62 -6.49 7.47
C HIS A 480 -7.90 -6.59 8.82
N PHE A 481 -8.50 -6.05 9.88
CA PHE A 481 -8.00 -6.18 11.24
C PHE A 481 -7.86 -7.64 11.66
N ILE A 482 -8.85 -8.50 11.42
CA ILE A 482 -8.81 -9.92 11.80
C ILE A 482 -7.62 -10.62 11.12
N ASN A 483 -7.40 -10.36 9.83
CA ASN A 483 -6.30 -10.96 9.08
C ASN A 483 -4.94 -10.50 9.63
N VAL A 484 -4.76 -9.20 9.83
CA VAL A 484 -3.50 -8.64 10.36
C VAL A 484 -3.27 -9.05 11.82
N PHE A 485 -4.31 -9.08 12.64
CA PHE A 485 -4.25 -9.52 14.03
C PHE A 485 -3.82 -10.99 14.12
N ARG A 486 -4.45 -11.87 13.33
CA ARG A 486 -4.06 -13.29 13.28
C ARG A 486 -2.61 -13.45 12.83
N LEU A 487 -2.17 -12.77 11.78
CA LEU A 487 -0.76 -12.81 11.38
C LEU A 487 0.17 -12.33 12.51
N LYS A 488 -0.17 -11.24 13.18
CA LYS A 488 0.62 -10.72 14.31
C LYS A 488 0.62 -11.67 15.51
N VAL A 489 -0.40 -12.51 15.69
CA VAL A 489 -0.38 -13.60 16.69
C VAL A 489 0.70 -14.63 16.36
N TYR A 490 0.81 -15.08 15.11
CA TYR A 490 1.90 -15.97 14.69
C TYR A 490 3.27 -15.31 14.90
N ILE A 491 3.42 -14.04 14.52
CA ILE A 491 4.67 -13.29 14.71
C ILE A 491 5.00 -13.18 16.21
N ALA A 492 4.04 -12.81 17.05
CA ALA A 492 4.24 -12.70 18.50
C ALA A 492 4.63 -14.04 19.14
N ASN A 493 4.11 -15.17 18.62
CA ASN A 493 4.52 -16.50 19.06
C ASN A 493 5.97 -16.80 18.69
N GLU A 494 6.32 -16.71 17.39
CA GLU A 494 7.66 -17.08 16.90
C GLU A 494 8.75 -16.15 17.44
N THR A 495 8.41 -14.88 17.67
CA THR A 495 9.34 -13.91 18.25
C THR A 495 9.37 -13.94 19.79
N GLY A 496 8.51 -14.75 20.40
CA GLY A 496 8.46 -14.99 21.84
C GLY A 496 7.84 -13.89 22.70
N LEU A 497 7.04 -12.99 22.11
CA LEU A 497 6.36 -11.89 22.84
C LEU A 497 5.28 -12.40 23.81
N PHE A 498 4.77 -13.60 23.62
CA PHE A 498 3.81 -14.22 24.55
C PHE A 498 4.46 -14.86 25.80
N PHE A 499 5.80 -14.83 25.89
CA PHE A 499 6.53 -15.40 27.02
C PHE A 499 7.19 -14.28 27.84
N GLU A 500 7.14 -14.40 29.16
CA GLU A 500 7.92 -13.55 30.05
C GLU A 500 9.41 -13.82 29.83
N LYS A 501 10.21 -12.75 29.73
CA LYS A 501 11.66 -12.87 29.78
C LYS A 501 12.14 -12.52 31.17
N ARG A 502 12.99 -13.37 31.73
CA ARG A 502 13.64 -13.17 33.02
C ARG A 502 15.14 -13.25 32.87
N ASP A 503 15.87 -12.55 33.73
CA ASP A 503 17.32 -12.66 33.80
C ASP A 503 17.76 -13.94 34.52
N LYS A 504 19.08 -14.13 34.67
CA LYS A 504 19.65 -15.30 35.36
C LYS A 504 19.33 -15.32 36.87
N ASP A 505 18.88 -14.19 37.41
CA ASP A 505 18.55 -13.99 38.82
C ASP A 505 17.01 -13.99 39.06
N ASP A 506 16.23 -14.45 38.07
CA ASP A 506 14.75 -14.51 38.04
C ASP A 506 14.04 -13.14 38.10
N ASN A 507 14.74 -12.04 37.84
CA ASN A 507 14.10 -10.72 37.70
C ASN A 507 13.37 -10.62 36.37
N LEU A 508 12.15 -10.09 36.38
CA LEU A 508 11.34 -9.86 35.19
C LEU A 508 11.98 -8.77 34.31
N LEU A 509 12.44 -9.15 33.12
CA LEU A 509 13.00 -8.24 32.12
C LEU A 509 11.91 -7.71 31.18
N GLU A 510 11.03 -8.59 30.68
CA GLU A 510 9.93 -8.23 29.79
C GLU A 510 8.66 -9.01 30.15
N PRO A 511 7.51 -8.34 30.34
CA PRO A 511 6.24 -9.01 30.61
C PRO A 511 5.69 -9.70 29.35
N SER A 512 4.86 -10.73 29.55
CA SER A 512 4.17 -11.39 28.45
C SER A 512 3.06 -10.51 27.84
N LEU A 513 2.97 -10.50 26.52
CA LEU A 513 1.92 -9.81 25.78
C LEU A 513 0.58 -10.54 25.90
N THR A 514 -0.53 -9.83 26.05
CA THR A 514 -1.88 -10.40 25.97
C THR A 514 -2.49 -10.26 24.57
N PHE A 515 -3.51 -11.06 24.26
CA PHE A 515 -4.24 -10.92 22.99
C PHE A 515 -4.98 -9.59 22.88
N GLU A 516 -5.47 -9.06 24.00
CA GLU A 516 -6.13 -7.75 24.06
C GLU A 516 -5.14 -6.61 23.81
N GLN A 517 -3.95 -6.65 24.41
CA GLN A 517 -2.87 -5.69 24.13
C GLN A 517 -2.47 -5.74 22.65
N LEU A 518 -2.24 -6.96 22.12
CA LEU A 518 -1.93 -7.14 20.70
C LEU A 518 -3.06 -6.63 19.79
N GLY A 519 -4.31 -6.82 20.21
CA GLY A 519 -5.50 -6.32 19.51
C GLY A 519 -5.54 -4.79 19.48
N LYS A 520 -5.34 -4.12 20.62
CA LYS A 520 -5.26 -2.65 20.67
C LYS A 520 -4.13 -2.12 19.77
N PHE A 521 -2.92 -2.67 19.90
CA PHE A 521 -1.78 -2.28 19.08
C PHE A 521 -2.06 -2.50 17.58
N THR A 522 -2.68 -3.62 17.22
CA THR A 522 -3.03 -3.90 15.82
C THR A 522 -4.04 -2.89 15.28
N ALA A 523 -5.09 -2.56 16.03
CA ALA A 523 -6.06 -1.55 15.62
C ALA A 523 -5.42 -0.16 15.48
N ILE A 524 -4.52 0.19 16.41
CA ILE A 524 -3.73 1.43 16.34
C ILE A 524 -2.88 1.46 15.08
N SER A 525 -2.14 0.38 14.79
CA SER A 525 -1.27 0.30 13.61
C SER A 525 -2.02 0.45 12.28
N LEU A 526 -3.29 0.03 12.23
CA LEU A 526 -4.11 0.12 11.02
C LEU A 526 -4.81 1.49 10.89
N LYS A 527 -5.32 2.04 11.98
CA LYS A 527 -6.15 3.26 11.95
C LYS A 527 -5.35 4.55 12.09
N TRP A 528 -4.25 4.50 12.84
CA TRP A 528 -3.37 5.63 13.12
C TRP A 528 -1.89 5.28 12.87
N PRO A 529 -1.51 4.90 11.63
CA PRO A 529 -0.13 4.49 11.31
C PRO A 529 0.92 5.60 11.57
N LEU A 530 0.53 6.88 11.54
CA LEU A 530 1.40 7.99 11.94
C LEU A 530 1.80 7.96 13.43
N LEU A 531 0.99 7.36 14.31
CA LEU A 531 1.33 7.19 15.72
C LEU A 531 2.51 6.22 15.90
N LEU A 532 2.70 5.28 14.97
CA LEU A 532 3.83 4.37 15.00
C LEU A 532 5.16 5.10 14.80
N SER A 533 5.18 6.12 13.93
CA SER A 533 6.35 6.97 13.72
C SER A 533 6.64 7.85 14.94
N ASP A 534 5.61 8.34 15.63
CA ASP A 534 5.80 9.06 16.89
C ASP A 534 6.28 8.12 18.02
N LEU A 535 5.82 6.87 18.04
CA LEU A 535 6.24 5.83 18.99
C LEU A 535 7.71 5.42 18.84
N GLU A 536 8.27 5.42 17.63
CA GLU A 536 9.71 5.20 17.42
C GLU A 536 10.57 6.28 18.08
N ASN A 537 10.05 7.51 18.15
CA ASN A 537 10.75 8.64 18.74
C ASN A 537 10.51 8.76 20.25
N ASP A 538 9.35 8.32 20.73
CA ASP A 538 8.98 8.30 22.16
C ASP A 538 8.29 6.96 22.52
N GLN A 539 9.07 6.02 23.05
CA GLN A 539 8.57 4.71 23.49
C GLN A 539 7.52 4.81 24.62
N GLN A 540 7.46 5.93 25.35
CA GLN A 540 6.49 6.14 26.43
C GLN A 540 5.17 6.76 25.95
N ILE A 541 5.03 7.06 24.66
CA ILE A 541 3.85 7.76 24.14
C ILE A 541 2.55 7.00 24.41
N LEU A 542 2.56 5.65 24.34
CA LEU A 542 1.38 4.83 24.64
C LEU A 542 0.99 4.91 26.12
N ALA A 543 1.98 4.90 27.03
CA ALA A 543 1.75 5.07 28.47
C ALA A 543 1.18 6.45 28.78
N LYS A 544 1.76 7.51 28.18
CA LYS A 544 1.30 8.89 28.31
C LYS A 544 -0.14 9.06 27.79
N LEU A 545 -0.47 8.44 26.64
CA LEU A 545 -1.81 8.48 26.06
C LEU A 545 -2.84 7.71 26.89
N GLU A 546 -2.46 6.57 27.45
CA GLU A 546 -3.33 5.81 28.35
C GLU A 546 -3.64 6.62 29.61
N LYS A 547 -2.62 7.21 30.23
CA LYS A 547 -2.79 8.07 31.41
C LYS A 547 -3.72 9.25 31.11
N PHE A 548 -3.51 9.92 29.97
CA PHE A 548 -4.37 11.02 29.53
C PHE A 548 -5.82 10.55 29.29
N ALA A 549 -6.01 9.37 28.71
CA ALA A 549 -7.35 8.84 28.44
C ALA A 549 -8.15 8.56 29.73
N LEU A 550 -7.47 8.34 30.85
CA LEU A 550 -8.06 8.03 32.16
C LEU A 550 -8.23 9.27 33.08
N ASP A 551 -7.42 10.32 32.90
CA ASP A 551 -7.39 11.52 33.76
C ASP A 551 -7.81 12.78 32.97
N GLU A 552 -9.12 13.08 32.98
CA GLU A 552 -9.69 14.22 32.23
C GLU A 552 -9.34 15.59 32.85
N GLU A 553 -8.97 15.63 34.13
CA GLU A 553 -8.80 16.89 34.88
C GLU A 553 -7.41 17.54 34.64
N LYS A 554 -6.40 16.77 34.20
CA LYS A 554 -5.02 17.25 34.00
C LYS A 554 -4.65 17.58 32.55
N THR A 555 -5.60 18.09 31.77
CA THR A 555 -5.43 18.35 30.34
C THR A 555 -4.33 19.37 29.99
N GLN A 556 -3.93 20.23 30.93
CA GLN A 556 -2.96 21.32 30.69
C GLN A 556 -1.47 20.92 30.83
N GLU A 557 -1.14 19.80 31.50
CA GLU A 557 0.24 19.42 31.84
C GLU A 557 0.97 18.61 30.75
N TYR A 558 0.26 18.06 29.76
CA TYR A 558 0.84 17.13 28.78
C TYR A 558 1.44 17.82 27.54
N GLU A 559 2.45 17.18 26.92
CA GLU A 559 3.12 17.62 25.69
C GLU A 559 2.14 17.78 24.49
N GLU A 560 2.48 18.63 23.53
CA GLU A 560 1.65 18.94 22.34
C GLU A 560 1.31 17.70 21.48
N SER A 561 2.26 16.75 21.36
CA SER A 561 2.08 15.48 20.65
C SER A 561 0.99 14.60 21.28
N ILE A 562 0.95 14.53 22.61
CA ILE A 562 -0.06 13.78 23.37
C ILE A 562 -1.44 14.42 23.18
N ARG A 563 -1.53 15.75 23.18
CA ARG A 563 -2.81 16.45 22.95
C ARG A 563 -3.38 16.20 21.56
N TYR A 564 -2.53 16.16 20.53
CA TYR A 564 -2.95 15.82 19.17
C TYR A 564 -3.56 14.41 19.08
N TRP A 565 -2.88 13.42 19.65
CA TRP A 565 -3.41 12.05 19.64
C TRP A 565 -4.65 11.92 20.53
N ALA A 566 -4.68 12.62 21.66
CA ALA A 566 -5.81 12.59 22.58
C ALA A 566 -7.06 13.31 22.06
N SER A 567 -6.94 14.22 21.09
CA SER A 567 -8.12 14.84 20.44
C SER A 567 -8.91 13.82 19.59
N HIS A 568 -8.32 12.68 19.25
CA HIS A 568 -9.00 11.60 18.55
C HIS A 568 -9.87 10.81 19.52
N THR A 569 -11.16 11.16 19.60
CA THR A 569 -12.13 10.56 20.53
C THR A 569 -12.15 9.03 20.50
N LYS A 570 -12.03 8.43 19.32
CA LYS A 570 -11.99 6.97 19.14
C LYS A 570 -10.71 6.33 19.64
N LEU A 571 -9.56 7.00 19.47
CA LEU A 571 -8.29 6.54 20.03
C LEU A 571 -8.33 6.64 21.55
N LYS A 572 -8.81 7.77 22.10
CA LYS A 572 -9.02 7.96 23.54
C LYS A 572 -9.89 6.85 24.13
N ALA A 573 -11.03 6.55 23.49
CA ALA A 573 -11.93 5.48 23.92
C ALA A 573 -11.26 4.08 23.87
N LEU A 574 -10.46 3.79 22.84
CA LEU A 574 -9.71 2.54 22.74
C LEU A 574 -8.65 2.41 23.84
N MET A 575 -7.93 3.50 24.14
CA MET A 575 -6.93 3.52 25.22
C MET A 575 -7.58 3.29 26.58
N ALA A 576 -8.70 3.96 26.86
CA ALA A 576 -9.45 3.80 28.11
C ALA A 576 -10.20 2.46 28.24
N TYR A 577 -10.34 1.68 27.15
CA TYR A 577 -11.09 0.43 27.16
C TYR A 577 -10.51 -0.59 28.15
N GLY A 578 -11.36 -1.14 29.00
CA GLY A 578 -10.99 -2.16 29.99
C GLY A 578 -10.47 -1.61 31.32
N HIS A 579 -10.35 -0.28 31.45
CA HIS A 579 -9.95 0.40 32.67
C HIS A 579 -11.17 0.96 33.41
N THR A 580 -11.05 1.09 34.73
CA THR A 580 -12.00 1.88 35.54
C THR A 580 -11.28 3.14 36.05
N ARG A 581 -12.03 4.18 36.43
CA ARG A 581 -11.45 5.46 36.90
C ARG A 581 -10.40 5.32 38.02
N PHE A 582 -10.39 4.19 38.74
CA PHE A 582 -9.51 3.96 39.89
C PHE A 582 -8.60 2.73 39.77
N VAL A 583 -8.79 1.88 38.74
CA VAL A 583 -8.01 0.63 38.59
C VAL A 583 -7.58 0.44 37.15
N THR A 584 -6.27 0.38 36.95
CA THR A 584 -5.63 -0.01 35.69
C THR A 584 -5.64 -1.52 35.53
N ASN A 585 -6.20 -2.02 34.42
CA ASN A 585 -6.22 -3.44 34.13
C ASN A 585 -5.04 -3.83 33.24
N SER A 586 -4.06 -4.54 33.80
CA SER A 586 -2.84 -4.95 33.09
C SER A 586 -3.14 -5.76 31.83
N LYS A 587 -4.27 -6.46 31.77
CA LYS A 587 -4.72 -7.21 30.60
C LYS A 587 -4.88 -6.33 29.34
N PHE A 588 -5.24 -5.06 29.51
CA PHE A 588 -5.56 -4.12 28.43
C PHE A 588 -4.56 -2.96 28.32
N SER A 589 -3.71 -2.76 29.33
CA SER A 589 -2.77 -1.64 29.38
C SER A 589 -1.65 -1.83 28.37
N LEU A 590 -1.31 -0.76 27.63
CA LEU A 590 -0.16 -0.72 26.74
C LEU A 590 1.05 0.01 27.35
N ALA A 591 0.96 0.44 28.61
CA ALA A 591 1.96 1.30 29.23
C ALA A 591 3.33 0.63 29.44
N GLU A 592 3.33 -0.67 29.78
CA GLU A 592 4.54 -1.44 30.12
C GLU A 592 4.86 -2.54 29.10
N VAL A 593 4.20 -2.49 27.92
CA VAL A 593 4.28 -3.55 26.91
C VAL A 593 5.42 -3.28 25.95
N ASN A 594 6.33 -4.25 25.79
CA ASN A 594 7.30 -4.20 24.71
C ASN A 594 6.62 -4.47 23.35
N VAL A 595 6.51 -3.43 22.54
CA VAL A 595 5.94 -3.50 21.19
C VAL A 595 7.00 -3.37 20.09
N ASP A 596 8.29 -3.33 20.41
CA ASP A 596 9.37 -3.04 19.46
C ASP A 596 9.38 -4.02 18.28
N LYS A 597 9.25 -5.32 18.55
CA LYS A 597 9.21 -6.35 17.49
C LYS A 597 7.98 -6.23 16.59
N LEU A 598 6.85 -5.77 17.14
CA LEU A 598 5.62 -5.53 16.37
C LEU A 598 5.71 -4.22 15.58
N LEU A 599 6.39 -3.22 16.14
CA LEU A 599 6.64 -1.92 15.52
C LEU A 599 7.59 -2.06 14.32
N GLN A 600 8.64 -2.88 14.44
CA GLN A 600 9.58 -3.17 13.36
C GLN A 600 8.93 -3.78 12.11
N VAL A 601 7.86 -4.57 12.29
CA VAL A 601 7.16 -5.25 11.19
C VAL A 601 5.88 -4.57 10.75
N SER A 602 5.50 -3.46 11.40
CA SER A 602 4.32 -2.69 11.04
C SER A 602 4.70 -1.59 10.03
N PRO A 603 3.98 -1.44 8.91
CA PRO A 603 4.19 -0.32 7.98
C PRO A 603 4.05 1.03 8.67
N LYS A 604 4.87 1.99 8.27
CA LYS A 604 4.92 3.33 8.85
C LYS A 604 4.73 4.37 7.75
N ILE A 605 4.19 5.53 8.13
CA ILE A 605 4.10 6.68 7.23
C ILE A 605 5.19 7.65 7.64
N ILE A 606 6.22 7.81 6.80
CA ILE A 606 7.33 8.72 7.05
C ILE A 606 6.82 10.16 6.89
N ARG A 607 7.02 11.00 7.92
CA ARG A 607 6.85 12.46 7.76
C ARG A 607 8.03 12.96 6.95
N SER A 608 7.79 13.50 5.74
CA SER A 608 8.89 14.04 4.91
C SER A 608 9.71 15.05 5.72
N ALA A 609 11.03 14.85 5.79
CA ALA A 609 11.99 15.65 6.56
C ALA A 609 12.10 17.13 6.13
N ASN A 610 11.37 17.56 5.10
CA ASN A 610 11.25 18.97 4.69
C ASN A 610 10.13 19.73 5.43
N GLN A 611 9.80 19.33 6.65
CA GLN A 611 9.01 20.15 7.58
C GLN A 611 9.88 20.77 8.68
N PRO A 612 10.71 21.80 8.38
CA PRO A 612 11.13 22.71 9.42
C PRO A 612 9.92 23.59 9.76
N ILE A 613 9.46 23.46 11.01
CA ILE A 613 8.61 24.43 11.73
C ILE A 613 7.14 24.51 11.26
N GLN A 614 6.31 23.59 11.77
CA GLN A 614 4.87 23.87 11.98
C GLN A 614 4.39 23.61 13.41
N ARG A 615 5.32 23.41 14.37
CA ARG A 615 5.00 23.34 15.81
C ARG A 615 4.51 24.68 16.41
N LYS A 616 4.65 25.81 15.70
CA LYS A 616 4.10 27.11 16.14
C LYS A 616 2.74 27.46 15.50
N GLN A 617 2.50 27.02 14.26
CA GLN A 617 1.26 27.33 13.54
C GLN A 617 0.12 26.35 13.87
N ILE A 618 0.44 25.06 14.14
CA ILE A 618 -0.57 24.05 14.49
C ILE A 618 -1.04 24.22 15.94
N SER A 619 -0.16 24.53 16.88
CA SER A 619 -0.51 24.89 18.27
C SER A 619 -1.32 26.19 18.37
N GLN A 620 -1.09 27.17 17.49
CA GLN A 620 -1.94 28.35 17.38
C GLN A 620 -3.33 27.98 16.83
N ASN A 621 -3.40 27.19 15.74
CA ASN A 621 -4.67 26.80 15.13
C ASN A 621 -5.55 25.88 16.03
N ILE A 622 -4.93 25.06 16.89
CA ILE A 622 -5.66 24.20 17.86
C ILE A 622 -6.12 24.99 19.10
N LYS A 623 -5.36 26.00 19.56
CA LYS A 623 -5.86 26.94 20.59
C LYS A 623 -7.07 27.75 20.08
N ILE A 624 -7.09 28.11 18.81
CA ILE A 624 -8.18 28.90 18.18
C ILE A 624 -9.44 28.04 17.90
N SER A 625 -9.38 26.70 17.97
CA SER A 625 -10.58 25.86 17.84
C SER A 625 -11.31 25.57 19.14
N GLN A 626 -10.75 25.93 20.29
CA GLN A 626 -11.39 25.71 21.59
C GLN A 626 -12.00 26.96 22.23
N ASN A 627 -11.70 28.15 21.72
CA ASN A 627 -12.44 29.38 22.04
C ASN A 627 -12.97 29.99 20.74
N ILE A 628 -14.17 29.59 20.31
CA ILE A 628 -14.94 30.46 19.41
C ILE A 628 -15.57 31.51 20.31
N THR A 629 -14.79 32.53 20.63
CA THR A 629 -15.35 33.80 21.10
C THR A 629 -16.12 34.36 19.91
N SER A 630 -17.44 34.48 20.01
CA SER A 630 -18.22 35.18 18.99
C SER A 630 -17.62 36.57 18.77
N LEU A 631 -17.56 37.03 17.52
CA LEU A 631 -17.14 38.39 17.21
C LEU A 631 -17.92 39.40 18.09
N PRO A 632 -17.28 40.49 18.53
CA PRO A 632 -17.96 41.54 19.28
C PRO A 632 -19.25 42.00 18.55
N PRO A 633 -20.35 42.32 19.25
CA PRO A 633 -21.60 42.74 18.61
C PRO A 633 -21.48 43.96 17.69
N ASP A 634 -20.45 44.78 17.91
CA ASP A 634 -20.07 45.99 17.17
C ASP A 634 -19.04 45.73 16.06
N PHE A 635 -18.66 44.47 15.81
CA PHE A 635 -17.79 44.11 14.69
C PHE A 635 -18.56 44.21 13.37
N HIS A 636 -18.17 45.18 12.55
CA HIS A 636 -18.72 45.39 11.21
C HIS A 636 -17.61 45.39 10.16
N LEU A 637 -17.80 44.59 9.12
CA LEU A 637 -16.97 44.59 7.92
C LEU A 637 -17.87 44.87 6.71
N GLU A 638 -17.75 46.07 6.15
CA GLU A 638 -18.48 46.45 4.94
C GLU A 638 -17.82 45.86 3.70
N MET A 639 -18.60 45.15 2.91
CA MET A 639 -18.18 44.51 1.66
C MET A 639 -18.93 45.13 0.47
N VAL A 640 -18.25 45.26 -0.67
CA VAL A 640 -18.81 45.73 -1.95
C VAL A 640 -18.89 44.56 -2.91
N ASP A 641 -20.05 44.34 -3.53
CA ASP A 641 -20.24 43.31 -4.56
C ASP A 641 -19.55 43.73 -5.86
N ILE A 642 -18.64 42.89 -6.34
CA ILE A 642 -17.88 43.09 -7.57
C ILE A 642 -18.43 42.14 -8.64
N PRO A 643 -18.97 42.66 -9.76
CA PRO A 643 -19.54 41.82 -10.79
C PRO A 643 -18.44 41.07 -11.56
N ALA A 644 -18.75 39.85 -11.97
CA ALA A 644 -17.90 39.13 -12.91
C ALA A 644 -17.72 39.95 -14.18
N GLY A 645 -16.50 39.97 -14.72
CA GLY A 645 -16.21 40.73 -15.91
C GLY A 645 -14.82 40.47 -16.44
N LYS A 646 -14.44 41.28 -17.41
CA LYS A 646 -13.13 41.23 -18.05
C LYS A 646 -12.56 42.64 -18.14
N PHE A 647 -11.26 42.76 -17.99
CA PHE A 647 -10.58 44.05 -18.07
C PHE A 647 -9.15 43.89 -18.60
N ASN A 648 -8.58 44.98 -19.07
CA ASN A 648 -7.19 45.07 -19.48
C ASN A 648 -6.32 45.34 -18.25
N MET A 649 -5.55 44.34 -17.82
CA MET A 649 -4.63 44.43 -16.69
C MET A 649 -3.26 44.92 -17.15
N GLY A 650 -2.62 45.79 -16.37
CA GLY A 650 -1.28 46.33 -16.64
C GLY A 650 -1.27 47.73 -17.25
N SER A 651 -0.08 48.20 -17.63
CA SER A 651 0.14 49.50 -18.27
C SER A 651 1.41 49.52 -19.12
N ASN A 652 1.62 50.61 -19.87
CA ASN A 652 2.85 50.82 -20.63
C ASN A 652 3.88 51.69 -19.88
N GLU A 653 3.61 52.14 -18.66
CA GLU A 653 4.49 53.05 -17.90
C GLU A 653 5.74 52.36 -17.36
N TYR A 654 5.62 51.13 -16.87
CA TYR A 654 6.74 50.35 -16.30
C TYR A 654 6.83 48.96 -16.91
N GLU A 655 8.04 48.38 -16.91
CA GLU A 655 8.31 47.10 -17.57
C GLU A 655 7.62 45.90 -16.89
N ASP A 656 7.45 45.96 -15.57
CA ASP A 656 6.78 44.95 -14.76
C ASP A 656 5.24 45.01 -14.84
N GLU A 657 4.72 46.09 -15.44
CA GLU A 657 3.30 46.30 -15.76
C GLU A 657 2.95 45.86 -17.19
N LYS A 658 3.94 45.37 -17.94
CA LYS A 658 3.75 44.87 -19.32
C LYS A 658 3.72 43.34 -19.38
N PRO A 659 3.09 42.78 -20.42
CA PRO A 659 2.21 43.46 -21.38
C PRO A 659 0.83 43.76 -20.77
N ILE A 660 0.14 44.74 -21.35
CA ILE A 660 -1.30 44.90 -21.14
C ILE A 660 -2.00 43.64 -21.70
N HIS A 661 -2.78 42.96 -20.88
CA HIS A 661 -3.45 41.71 -21.25
C HIS A 661 -4.86 41.62 -20.66
N GLU A 662 -5.78 40.94 -21.37
CA GLU A 662 -7.17 40.77 -20.91
C GLU A 662 -7.22 39.68 -19.82
N VAL A 663 -7.86 39.99 -18.69
CA VAL A 663 -8.08 39.06 -17.59
C VAL A 663 -9.58 38.94 -17.31
N ILE A 664 -10.06 37.70 -17.16
CA ILE A 664 -11.43 37.39 -16.74
C ILE A 664 -11.43 37.24 -15.22
N VAL A 665 -12.26 38.03 -14.54
CA VAL A 665 -12.40 38.01 -13.09
C VAL A 665 -13.82 37.52 -12.74
N PRO A 666 -13.96 36.46 -11.91
CA PRO A 666 -15.28 36.01 -11.45
C PRO A 666 -15.94 37.06 -10.55
N ALA A 667 -17.21 36.86 -10.18
CA ALA A 667 -17.88 37.74 -9.22
C ALA A 667 -17.42 37.41 -7.80
N PHE A 668 -17.18 38.43 -6.98
CA PHE A 668 -16.73 38.30 -5.59
C PHE A 668 -17.15 39.53 -4.79
N GLN A 669 -17.04 39.50 -3.47
CA GLN A 669 -17.14 40.70 -2.64
C GLN A 669 -15.75 41.17 -2.22
N ILE A 670 -15.51 42.48 -2.15
CA ILE A 670 -14.26 43.05 -1.64
C ILE A 670 -14.52 44.01 -0.48
N GLY A 671 -13.62 44.05 0.49
CA GLY A 671 -13.71 45.00 1.60
C GLY A 671 -13.78 46.42 1.08
N LYS A 672 -14.79 47.17 1.53
CA LYS A 672 -14.99 48.58 1.16
C LYS A 672 -13.80 49.45 1.56
N TYR A 673 -13.14 49.07 2.66
CA TYR A 673 -11.95 49.69 3.23
C TYR A 673 -10.85 48.63 3.44
N PRO A 674 -9.57 49.04 3.57
CA PRO A 674 -8.54 48.20 4.17
C PRO A 674 -8.92 47.78 5.60
N VAL A 675 -8.40 46.65 6.07
CA VAL A 675 -8.69 46.16 7.42
C VAL A 675 -8.17 47.14 8.47
N THR A 676 -9.04 47.62 9.36
CA THR A 676 -8.68 48.58 10.41
C THR A 676 -7.98 47.90 11.57
N GLN A 677 -7.28 48.70 12.39
CA GLN A 677 -6.64 48.20 13.62
C GLN A 677 -7.67 47.61 14.59
N ALA A 678 -8.87 48.20 14.68
CA ALA A 678 -9.98 47.65 15.46
C ALA A 678 -10.41 46.26 14.98
N GLN A 679 -10.64 46.12 13.67
CA GLN A 679 -11.06 44.85 13.06
C GLN A 679 -9.98 43.78 13.23
N TYR A 680 -8.72 44.16 12.97
CA TYR A 680 -7.57 43.27 13.16
C TYR A 680 -7.45 42.77 14.59
N GLN A 681 -7.56 43.66 15.58
CA GLN A 681 -7.51 43.30 16.98
C GLN A 681 -8.69 42.41 17.41
N ALA A 682 -9.89 42.66 16.89
CA ALA A 682 -11.09 41.88 17.21
C ALA A 682 -11.01 40.43 16.71
N VAL A 683 -10.36 40.19 15.56
CA VAL A 683 -10.22 38.84 14.98
C VAL A 683 -8.98 38.13 15.53
N MET A 684 -7.84 38.82 15.61
CA MET A 684 -6.55 38.21 15.96
C MET A 684 -6.27 38.13 17.46
N GLU A 685 -7.11 38.77 18.29
CA GLU A 685 -6.96 38.90 19.76
C GLU A 685 -5.55 39.41 20.18
N LYS A 686 -4.88 40.16 19.30
CA LYS A 686 -3.50 40.62 19.45
C LYS A 686 -3.40 42.11 19.13
N ALA A 687 -3.00 42.91 20.12
CA ALA A 687 -2.60 44.30 19.90
C ALA A 687 -1.12 44.37 19.54
N SER A 688 -0.76 45.05 18.44
CA SER A 688 0.63 45.34 18.11
C SER A 688 1.08 46.65 18.75
N SER A 689 2.32 46.72 19.22
CA SER A 689 2.94 47.96 19.71
C SER A 689 3.11 49.05 18.64
N SER A 690 2.88 48.71 17.37
CA SER A 690 2.92 49.62 16.21
C SER A 690 1.58 50.28 15.87
N PHE A 691 0.50 49.98 16.61
CA PHE A 691 -0.83 50.55 16.34
C PHE A 691 -0.85 52.05 16.67
N SER A 692 -1.44 52.83 15.76
CA SER A 692 -1.67 54.26 15.95
C SER A 692 -2.71 54.50 17.03
N ARG A 693 -2.80 55.74 17.54
CA ARG A 693 -3.80 56.08 18.57
C ARG A 693 -5.27 55.94 18.10
N ASN A 694 -5.53 55.92 16.78
CA ASN A 694 -6.88 55.80 16.23
C ASN A 694 -7.18 54.37 15.73
N PRO A 695 -8.18 53.68 16.29
CA PRO A 695 -8.54 52.31 15.92
C PRO A 695 -9.11 52.16 14.50
N GLN A 696 -9.56 53.25 13.86
CA GLN A 696 -10.07 53.27 12.48
C GLN A 696 -8.99 53.43 11.42
N ASN A 697 -7.74 53.64 11.82
CA ASN A 697 -6.62 53.61 10.87
C ASN A 697 -6.44 52.18 10.34
N PRO A 698 -5.97 52.02 9.09
CA PRO A 698 -5.63 50.71 8.57
C PRO A 698 -4.54 50.05 9.42
N VAL A 699 -4.64 48.73 9.55
CA VAL A 699 -3.57 47.95 10.15
C VAL A 699 -2.34 48.03 9.24
N LYS A 700 -1.16 48.21 9.84
CA LYS A 700 0.11 48.34 9.11
C LYS A 700 1.22 47.55 9.80
N SER A 701 2.31 47.30 9.08
CA SER A 701 3.39 46.40 9.53
C SER A 701 2.91 44.96 9.75
N VAL A 702 1.94 44.51 8.95
CA VAL A 702 1.40 43.15 8.97
C VAL A 702 2.11 42.33 7.89
N SER A 703 2.61 41.15 8.25
CA SER A 703 3.18 40.22 7.26
C SER A 703 2.07 39.61 6.41
N LYS A 704 2.37 39.18 5.17
CA LYS A 704 1.38 38.46 4.35
C LYS A 704 0.81 37.23 5.08
N ASP A 705 1.68 36.49 5.77
CA ASP A 705 1.27 35.32 6.56
C ASP A 705 0.27 35.71 7.66
N ASP A 706 0.49 36.81 8.37
CA ASP A 706 -0.43 37.32 9.39
C ASP A 706 -1.78 37.75 8.77
N ALA A 707 -1.75 38.38 7.59
CA ALA A 707 -2.95 38.78 6.87
C ALA A 707 -3.77 37.55 6.39
N GLU A 708 -3.10 36.49 5.93
CA GLU A 708 -3.75 35.21 5.59
C GLU A 708 -4.33 34.50 6.82
N VAL A 709 -3.66 34.59 7.97
CA VAL A 709 -4.19 34.09 9.25
C VAL A 709 -5.44 34.85 9.66
N PHE A 710 -5.44 36.18 9.53
CA PHE A 710 -6.63 37.01 9.77
C PHE A 710 -7.81 36.54 8.91
N CYS A 711 -7.61 36.37 7.59
CA CYS A 711 -8.65 35.90 6.68
C CYS A 711 -9.22 34.53 7.12
N LYS A 712 -8.34 33.57 7.47
CA LYS A 712 -8.76 32.25 7.94
C LYS A 712 -9.57 32.31 9.23
N GLN A 713 -9.16 33.14 10.19
CA GLN A 713 -9.90 33.33 11.43
C GLN A 713 -11.26 33.98 11.19
N LEU A 714 -11.31 35.04 10.37
CA LEU A 714 -12.55 35.69 10.01
C LEU A 714 -13.52 34.71 9.32
N SER A 715 -13.03 33.89 8.39
CA SER A 715 -13.83 32.87 7.72
C SER A 715 -14.48 31.89 8.68
N LYS A 716 -13.72 31.46 9.68
CA LYS A 716 -14.19 30.55 10.72
C LYS A 716 -15.24 31.22 11.63
N LEU A 717 -15.06 32.49 11.96
CA LEU A 717 -15.95 33.23 12.85
C LEU A 717 -17.28 33.59 12.18
N THR A 718 -17.29 33.82 10.87
CA THR A 718 -18.52 34.23 10.15
C THR A 718 -19.16 33.11 9.32
N GLY A 719 -18.46 32.00 9.09
CA GLY A 719 -18.89 30.92 8.19
C GLY A 719 -18.89 31.31 6.70
N LYS A 720 -18.14 32.35 6.32
CA LYS A 720 -18.00 32.83 4.93
C LYS A 720 -16.55 32.65 4.47
N ASN A 721 -16.30 32.54 3.16
CA ASN A 721 -14.93 32.30 2.67
C ASN A 721 -14.17 33.61 2.40
N TYR A 722 -13.51 34.16 3.43
CA TYR A 722 -12.60 35.30 3.30
C TYR A 722 -11.17 34.88 2.94
N ARG A 723 -10.54 35.66 2.06
CA ARG A 723 -9.14 35.50 1.61
C ARG A 723 -8.55 36.86 1.19
N LEU A 724 -7.24 36.89 0.91
CA LEU A 724 -6.62 38.04 0.25
C LEU A 724 -7.05 38.10 -1.23
N PRO A 725 -7.15 39.29 -1.83
CA PRO A 725 -7.39 39.42 -3.26
C PRO A 725 -6.22 38.84 -4.07
N THR A 726 -6.53 38.31 -5.24
CA THR A 726 -5.53 38.18 -6.30
C THR A 726 -5.15 39.55 -6.81
N GLU A 727 -3.98 39.64 -7.42
CA GLU A 727 -3.49 40.88 -8.02
C GLU A 727 -4.46 41.40 -9.10
N ALA A 728 -5.03 40.49 -9.88
CA ALA A 728 -6.05 40.79 -10.88
C ALA A 728 -7.37 41.28 -10.26
N GLU A 729 -7.87 40.61 -9.22
CA GLU A 729 -9.07 41.05 -8.50
C GLU A 729 -8.87 42.43 -7.87
N TRP A 730 -7.68 42.70 -7.30
CA TRP A 730 -7.36 43.99 -6.72
C TRP A 730 -7.33 45.09 -7.79
N GLU A 731 -6.65 44.87 -8.92
CA GLU A 731 -6.57 45.89 -9.98
C GLU A 731 -7.92 46.13 -10.65
N TYR A 732 -8.69 45.06 -10.88
CA TYR A 732 -10.05 45.16 -11.41
C TYR A 732 -10.94 46.00 -10.49
N ALA A 733 -10.90 45.71 -9.19
CA ALA A 733 -11.62 46.48 -8.18
C ALA A 733 -11.11 47.92 -8.08
N CYS A 734 -9.80 48.15 -8.17
CA CYS A 734 -9.18 49.48 -8.14
C CYS A 734 -9.68 50.33 -9.30
N ARG A 735 -9.60 49.78 -10.52
CA ARG A 735 -9.98 50.43 -11.77
C ARG A 735 -11.48 50.72 -11.86
N ALA A 736 -12.31 49.84 -11.30
CA ALA A 736 -13.77 50.02 -11.25
C ALA A 736 -14.40 50.42 -12.61
N GLY A 737 -13.91 49.78 -13.68
CA GLY A 737 -14.34 50.02 -15.07
C GLY A 737 -13.56 51.09 -15.85
N THR A 738 -12.58 51.76 -15.23
CA THR A 738 -11.69 52.72 -15.92
C THR A 738 -10.41 52.06 -16.45
N GLU A 739 -9.85 52.62 -17.53
CA GLU A 739 -8.55 52.19 -18.08
C GLU A 739 -7.43 53.21 -17.78
N THR A 740 -7.73 54.26 -17.02
CA THR A 740 -6.85 55.39 -16.71
C THR A 740 -5.79 55.05 -15.67
N ARG A 741 -4.83 55.96 -15.50
CA ARG A 741 -3.70 55.86 -14.55
C ARG A 741 -4.14 55.72 -13.10
N PHE A 742 -5.20 56.43 -12.73
CA PHE A 742 -5.94 56.28 -11.47
C PHE A 742 -7.42 56.03 -11.77
N SER A 743 -8.18 55.55 -10.78
CA SER A 743 -9.63 55.28 -10.94
C SER A 743 -10.49 56.53 -11.18
N PHE A 744 -9.91 57.72 -11.03
CA PHE A 744 -10.55 59.02 -11.27
C PHE A 744 -10.03 59.75 -12.52
N GLY A 745 -9.06 59.18 -13.24
CA GLY A 745 -8.46 59.79 -14.44
C GLY A 745 -6.93 59.73 -14.46
N ASP A 746 -6.32 60.49 -15.36
CA ASP A 746 -4.85 60.52 -15.56
C ASP A 746 -4.15 61.69 -14.86
N ASP A 747 -4.91 62.66 -14.35
CA ASP A 747 -4.40 63.88 -13.71
C ASP A 747 -3.97 63.64 -12.27
N GLU A 748 -2.66 63.52 -12.06
CA GLU A 748 -2.04 63.32 -10.75
C GLU A 748 -2.34 64.44 -9.74
N SER A 749 -2.66 65.67 -10.21
CA SER A 749 -2.96 66.78 -9.30
C SER A 749 -4.24 66.56 -8.49
N GLN A 750 -5.11 65.66 -8.94
CA GLN A 750 -6.36 65.29 -8.25
C GLN A 750 -6.16 64.17 -7.22
N LEU A 751 -4.98 63.52 -7.16
CA LEU A 751 -4.71 62.41 -6.26
C LEU A 751 -4.97 62.75 -4.79
N GLY A 752 -4.75 64.02 -4.40
CA GLY A 752 -5.00 64.52 -3.05
C GLY A 752 -6.44 64.36 -2.55
N ASP A 753 -7.43 64.27 -3.45
CA ASP A 753 -8.84 64.07 -3.11
C ASP A 753 -9.20 62.59 -2.88
N TYR A 754 -8.38 61.65 -3.39
CA TYR A 754 -8.65 60.22 -3.41
C TYR A 754 -7.68 59.39 -2.54
N ALA A 755 -6.54 59.96 -2.15
CA ALA A 755 -5.45 59.22 -1.53
C ALA A 755 -4.78 59.95 -0.35
N TRP A 756 -4.27 59.15 0.58
CA TRP A 756 -3.25 59.57 1.54
C TRP A 756 -1.87 59.08 1.07
N PHE A 757 -1.00 60.01 0.67
CA PHE A 757 0.33 59.73 0.12
C PHE A 757 1.33 60.76 0.65
N ASN A 758 2.61 60.67 0.28
CA ASN A 758 3.66 61.46 0.93
C ASN A 758 3.44 62.98 0.89
N GLY A 759 2.72 63.48 -0.12
CA GLY A 759 2.42 64.91 -0.28
C GLY A 759 1.33 65.45 0.65
N ASN A 760 0.53 64.60 1.28
CA ASN A 760 -0.59 65.06 2.13
C ASN A 760 -0.80 64.26 3.44
N SER A 761 -0.10 63.14 3.64
CA SER A 761 -0.32 62.25 4.79
C SER A 761 0.46 62.64 6.05
N ASN A 762 1.46 63.52 5.93
CA ASN A 762 2.46 63.80 6.97
C ASN A 762 3.23 62.56 7.46
N GLY A 763 3.39 61.55 6.60
CA GLY A 763 4.15 60.32 6.89
C GLY A 763 3.42 59.35 7.84
N THR A 764 2.11 59.48 8.00
CA THR A 764 1.30 58.57 8.82
C THR A 764 0.04 58.09 8.10
N THR A 765 -0.47 56.94 8.52
CA THR A 765 -1.79 56.44 8.10
C THR A 765 -2.90 57.29 8.72
N HIS A 766 -4.03 57.35 8.03
CA HIS A 766 -5.24 58.09 8.42
C HIS A 766 -6.44 57.12 8.49
N PRO A 767 -7.53 57.51 9.18
CA PRO A 767 -8.74 56.68 9.22
C PRO A 767 -9.23 56.33 7.82
N VAL A 768 -9.69 55.09 7.67
CA VAL A 768 -10.19 54.61 6.38
C VAL A 768 -11.42 55.40 5.94
N GLY A 769 -11.58 55.61 4.62
CA GLY A 769 -12.75 56.26 4.07
C GLY A 769 -12.82 57.80 4.17
N GLU A 770 -11.73 58.47 4.56
CA GLU A 770 -11.70 59.94 4.64
C GLU A 770 -11.45 60.64 3.30
N LYS A 771 -11.08 59.88 2.27
CA LYS A 771 -10.90 60.36 0.88
C LYS A 771 -12.05 59.90 0.00
N ARG A 772 -12.15 60.42 -1.22
CA ARG A 772 -13.19 60.00 -2.17
C ARG A 772 -12.97 58.54 -2.60
N PRO A 773 -14.05 57.75 -2.74
CA PRO A 773 -13.95 56.39 -3.26
C PRO A 773 -13.76 56.37 -4.77
N ASN A 774 -13.41 55.21 -5.30
CA ASN A 774 -13.47 54.94 -6.74
C ASN A 774 -14.94 54.79 -7.23
N PRO A 775 -15.19 54.65 -8.54
CA PRO A 775 -16.55 54.52 -9.10
C PRO A 775 -17.42 53.40 -8.54
N TRP A 776 -16.84 52.37 -7.92
CA TRP A 776 -17.58 51.27 -7.26
C TRP A 776 -17.77 51.48 -5.76
N GLY A 777 -17.38 52.63 -5.23
CA GLY A 777 -17.56 52.94 -3.81
C GLY A 777 -16.49 52.32 -2.90
N ILE A 778 -15.35 51.90 -3.45
CA ILE A 778 -14.24 51.33 -2.70
C ILE A 778 -13.24 52.43 -2.37
N TYR A 779 -12.83 52.50 -1.10
CA TYR A 779 -11.98 53.55 -0.57
C TYR A 779 -10.53 53.10 -0.43
N ASP A 780 -9.65 54.09 -0.38
CA ASP A 780 -8.21 53.94 -0.10
C ASP A 780 -7.47 53.03 -1.10
N MET A 781 -8.00 52.87 -2.33
CA MET A 781 -7.35 52.07 -3.38
C MET A 781 -6.06 52.71 -3.95
N HIS A 782 -5.78 53.96 -3.59
CA HIS A 782 -4.67 54.76 -4.12
C HIS A 782 -3.76 55.34 -3.02
N GLY A 783 -3.62 54.70 -1.86
CA GLY A 783 -2.68 55.15 -0.83
C GLY A 783 -3.04 54.62 0.56
N ASN A 784 -2.65 55.36 1.60
CA ASN A 784 -2.80 55.02 3.02
C ASN A 784 -1.89 53.85 3.44
N VAL A 785 -2.13 52.64 2.91
CA VAL A 785 -1.28 51.45 3.14
C VAL A 785 -1.13 50.63 1.87
N TRP A 786 0.03 50.02 1.70
CA TRP A 786 0.22 48.98 0.70
C TRP A 786 -0.63 47.75 1.05
N GLU A 787 -1.24 47.11 0.06
CA GLU A 787 -2.14 45.98 0.30
C GLU A 787 -1.60 44.66 -0.25
N TRP A 788 -1.54 43.64 0.62
CA TRP A 788 -1.13 42.29 0.24
C TRP A 788 -2.10 41.64 -0.74
N CYS A 789 -1.53 41.07 -1.81
CA CYS A 789 -2.22 40.15 -2.73
C CYS A 789 -1.70 38.71 -2.56
N VAL A 790 -2.54 37.72 -2.90
CA VAL A 790 -2.15 36.29 -2.80
C VAL A 790 -1.08 35.90 -3.82
N ASN A 791 -0.98 36.60 -4.95
CA ASN A 791 0.03 36.34 -5.99
C ASN A 791 1.47 36.57 -5.48
N LYS A 792 2.40 35.77 -6.02
CA LYS A 792 3.84 36.04 -5.92
C LYS A 792 4.23 37.09 -6.96
N TRP A 793 5.16 37.97 -6.61
CA TRP A 793 5.68 38.96 -7.54
C TRP A 793 6.49 38.25 -8.62
N THR A 794 6.09 38.46 -9.87
CA THR A 794 6.82 38.05 -11.06
C THR A 794 7.20 39.32 -11.79
N GLY A 795 8.48 39.52 -12.11
CA GLY A 795 8.96 40.78 -12.71
C GLY A 795 8.32 41.15 -14.05
N HIS A 796 7.51 40.27 -14.65
CA HIS A 796 6.61 40.53 -15.78
C HIS A 796 5.33 39.69 -15.64
N TYR A 797 4.26 40.07 -16.36
CA TYR A 797 3.04 39.26 -16.44
C TYR A 797 3.21 37.96 -17.26
N ASP A 798 4.18 37.91 -18.18
CA ASP A 798 4.30 36.86 -19.20
C ASP A 798 5.41 35.81 -18.93
N ILE A 799 6.11 35.88 -17.79
CA ILE A 799 7.27 35.00 -17.55
C ILE A 799 7.31 34.43 -16.13
N ALA A 800 7.17 33.11 -16.04
CA ALA A 800 7.48 32.31 -14.86
C ALA A 800 9.01 32.20 -14.66
N TRP A 801 9.67 33.30 -14.31
CA TRP A 801 11.08 33.27 -13.86
C TRP A 801 11.16 32.87 -12.39
N ASN A 802 11.68 31.67 -12.14
CA ASN A 802 11.98 31.07 -10.84
C ASN A 802 13.19 31.75 -10.15
N SER A 803 13.13 33.04 -9.82
CA SER A 803 14.26 33.64 -9.09
C SER A 803 13.97 34.78 -8.09
N TYR A 804 12.73 35.23 -7.88
CA TYR A 804 12.45 36.17 -6.77
C TYR A 804 11.23 35.72 -5.95
N LYS A 805 11.43 35.60 -4.63
CA LYS A 805 10.45 35.11 -3.64
C LYS A 805 9.66 36.24 -2.96
N ALA A 806 9.45 37.37 -3.63
CA ALA A 806 8.70 38.49 -3.06
C ALA A 806 7.18 38.30 -3.28
N SER A 807 6.38 38.76 -2.32
CA SER A 807 4.92 38.77 -2.43
C SER A 807 4.45 40.09 -3.03
N SER A 808 3.38 40.07 -3.83
CA SER A 808 2.87 41.28 -4.50
C SER A 808 2.13 42.21 -3.53
N LEU A 809 2.42 43.51 -3.64
CA LEU A 809 1.73 44.61 -2.95
C LEU A 809 1.11 45.56 -3.99
N ARG A 810 -0.02 46.18 -3.65
CA ARG A 810 -0.72 47.13 -4.54
C ARG A 810 -1.18 48.40 -3.79
N GLY A 811 -1.40 49.48 -4.54
CA GLY A 811 -2.14 50.68 -4.08
C GLY A 811 -1.33 51.85 -3.54
N GLY A 812 -0.06 51.67 -3.17
CA GLY A 812 0.72 52.73 -2.52
C GLY A 812 0.38 52.89 -1.04
N ALA A 813 1.24 53.59 -0.29
CA ALA A 813 1.06 53.87 1.13
C ALA A 813 1.17 55.37 1.46
N CYS A 814 0.95 55.74 2.72
CA CYS A 814 1.04 57.11 3.18
C CYS A 814 2.39 57.79 2.92
N ASP A 815 3.49 57.03 2.81
CA ASP A 815 4.84 57.50 2.51
C ASP A 815 5.23 57.36 1.03
N SER A 816 4.32 56.88 0.19
CA SER A 816 4.56 56.65 -1.23
C SER A 816 4.45 57.92 -2.06
N TYR A 817 5.27 58.02 -3.11
CA TYR A 817 5.14 59.05 -4.12
C TYR A 817 3.87 58.81 -4.97
N PRO A 818 3.27 59.85 -5.56
CA PRO A 818 2.06 59.73 -6.38
C PRO A 818 2.10 58.63 -7.46
N GLY A 819 3.25 58.46 -8.12
CA GLY A 819 3.43 57.44 -9.17
C GLY A 819 3.33 55.99 -8.67
N LEU A 820 3.48 55.75 -7.37
CA LEU A 820 3.34 54.42 -6.76
C LEU A 820 1.87 54.10 -6.38
N CYS A 821 1.00 55.10 -6.42
CA CYS A 821 -0.43 54.99 -6.10
C CYS A 821 -1.29 54.65 -7.33
N ARG A 822 -0.70 54.39 -8.50
CA ARG A 822 -1.43 54.11 -9.75
C ARG A 822 -2.15 52.77 -9.71
N SER A 823 -3.21 52.62 -10.50
CA SER A 823 -4.00 51.37 -10.56
C SER A 823 -3.16 50.15 -10.94
N ALA A 824 -2.23 50.31 -11.89
CA ALA A 824 -1.38 49.23 -12.39
C ALA A 824 -0.09 49.02 -11.59
N TYR A 825 0.29 49.93 -10.68
CA TYR A 825 1.60 49.85 -10.02
C TYR A 825 1.74 48.57 -9.19
N ARG A 826 2.86 47.86 -9.37
CA ARG A 826 3.17 46.61 -8.68
C ARG A 826 4.31 46.83 -7.68
N GLY A 827 4.03 46.65 -6.39
CA GLY A 827 5.04 46.69 -5.32
C GLY A 827 5.58 45.29 -5.00
N ASP A 828 6.85 45.23 -4.57
CA ASP A 828 7.49 44.03 -4.02
C ASP A 828 7.90 44.21 -2.54
N MET A 829 8.50 43.17 -1.95
CA MET A 829 8.87 43.13 -0.53
C MET A 829 10.05 44.07 -0.18
N ASP A 830 10.83 44.55 -1.15
CA ASP A 830 12.00 45.40 -0.94
C ASP A 830 11.64 46.90 -0.87
N VAL A 831 10.34 47.24 -1.00
CA VAL A 831 9.83 48.58 -0.69
C VAL A 831 9.86 48.77 0.84
N LEU A 832 11.03 49.16 1.34
CA LEU A 832 11.32 49.50 2.74
C LEU A 832 10.29 50.50 3.30
N GLY A 833 9.28 50.01 4.03
CA GLY A 833 8.34 50.89 4.74
C GLY A 833 7.39 50.16 5.66
N TYR A 834 7.22 50.68 6.88
CA TYR A 834 6.34 50.18 7.94
C TYR A 834 4.83 50.23 7.61
N GLY A 835 4.46 50.39 6.33
CA GLY A 835 3.12 50.69 5.81
C GLY A 835 2.36 49.53 5.16
N HIS A 836 2.76 48.28 5.35
CA HIS A 836 2.07 47.11 4.75
C HIS A 836 0.82 46.73 5.55
N GLY A 837 -0.33 46.86 4.91
CA GLY A 837 -1.64 46.41 5.36
C GLY A 837 -2.27 45.44 4.36
N PHE A 838 -3.59 45.30 4.41
CA PHE A 838 -4.32 44.44 3.48
C PHE A 838 -5.83 44.75 3.51
N ARG A 839 -6.53 44.30 2.47
CA ARG A 839 -7.99 44.13 2.51
C ARG A 839 -8.36 42.68 2.21
N VAL A 840 -9.61 42.34 2.49
CA VAL A 840 -10.14 40.99 2.28
C VAL A 840 -11.12 40.95 1.12
N VAL A 841 -11.20 39.80 0.46
CA VAL A 841 -12.30 39.43 -0.45
C VAL A 841 -13.07 38.27 0.14
N CYS A 842 -14.36 38.18 -0.19
CA CYS A 842 -15.21 37.05 0.13
C CYS A 842 -15.76 36.45 -1.15
N ASP A 843 -15.65 35.13 -1.31
CA ASP A 843 -16.27 34.45 -2.45
C ASP A 843 -17.80 34.47 -2.28
N LEU A 844 -18.51 34.62 -3.41
CA LEU A 844 -19.97 34.46 -3.44
C LEU A 844 -20.29 32.95 -3.39
N SER A 845 -21.16 32.57 -2.45
CA SER A 845 -21.57 31.18 -2.18
C SER A 845 -22.41 30.57 -3.30
#